data_AF-I1GWR8-F1
#
_entry.id   AF-I1GWR8-F1
#
_cell.length_a   1.000
_cell.length_b   1.000
_cell.length_c   1.000
_cell.angle_alpha   90.00
_cell.angle_beta   90.00
_cell.angle_gamma   90.00
#
_symmetry.space_group_name_H-M   'P 1'
#
loop_
_entity.id
_entity.type
_entity.pdbx_description
1 polymer ?
#
loop_
_entity_poly.entity_id
_entity_poly.type
_entity_poly.pdbx_seq_one_letter_code
_entity_poly.pdbx_strand_id
1 'polypeptide(L)'
;MSSFGKKVVESWNDWQLIVLVLISLLMQLLLLFTAGFRKRTRPRKLSKIYFWVLHVGSRYIATYPLGILSRASAKDPNADIQAFWASLLLFHLGGPDDFTALSLEDNLIWNRQCFELTVQALLTAYVFSRYCVDKDFKCFIIPFVLISLAGLLKCLEQVFALRQATMKALIKSVLGTPDAGPDYADTMDRVNSMLRSGVLPSININDKRRLGRPNSDAREAGDTRAEQTVEQQQQIALNKILSAHSLFSRFKVLFADGIFSFEDRQESQALFLGKDAKWAFKVIEIELSFVYDRLYTKASVSRTTPAGMTIVRVPSLLLTLAGSVYTFLKTIHASQYSKRHRCVTYTLLAGAVLTEAIILARYIYSAWTLVGRSDHWLKRRSVDLVNRSRWSGYMAQSNLITFCLQKLPTDSQLEDFLVSFSRGRPSGQLDIPGAVIARNLGLHITAKALSLLRFRLAEAAPQLAGETLGAAARQYLQRRSMLEQLKSKSFWDKYKKRRYVPVQDKLTDFIFDQVKKKEATFNQRKEDNRATRKPDSHKPMTDSRGDSVIKEEKVVDSLGWSLHGKDFDESLLLWHIATDLCYREEVNQRNSSTDQQAAGLQVNTGNSRIGQQVEKHREIGVEISNYLLYIMVVHPLMLSSSTTMAIKRCRDTCAEARRHFLKEHIQTNFSSDKSKIISEENAHETLLNVDTPLRASVVKGDKSKSVLWDGCFLAKKLNEIKDRRKKWHVISRVWVEMLCYAAVQCGGYQHAERLKEGGELITFVCLLMTHLGMGKHYRTEVGDAYAHLSPFTAPRHPPAQADRPGVQQDATISTDEASTSGHGHGHL
;
A
#
# COMPACT_ATOMS: atom_id res chain seq x y z
N MET A 1 -11.10 -52.32 -4.14
CA MET A 1 -10.56 -51.55 -3.00
C MET A 1 -10.23 -52.53 -1.88
N SER A 2 -9.00 -52.49 -1.34
CA SER A 2 -8.57 -53.35 -0.24
C SER A 2 -9.49 -53.21 0.98
N SER A 3 -9.60 -54.24 1.83
CA SER A 3 -10.38 -54.21 3.08
C SER A 3 -10.04 -52.99 3.95
N PHE A 4 -8.77 -52.57 3.93
CA PHE A 4 -8.30 -51.33 4.54
C PHE A 4 -8.95 -50.08 3.94
N GLY A 5 -9.04 -49.96 2.62
CA GLY A 5 -9.69 -48.85 1.94
C GLY A 5 -11.18 -48.71 2.28
N LYS A 6 -11.91 -49.82 2.48
CA LYS A 6 -13.31 -49.79 2.92
C LYS A 6 -13.44 -49.27 4.37
N LYS A 7 -12.62 -49.78 5.29
CA LYS A 7 -12.59 -49.32 6.69
C LYS A 7 -12.23 -47.84 6.81
N VAL A 8 -11.30 -47.35 5.98
CA VAL A 8 -10.94 -45.92 5.95
C VAL A 8 -12.09 -45.06 5.43
N VAL A 9 -12.80 -45.50 4.39
CA VAL A 9 -13.96 -44.77 3.85
C VAL A 9 -15.12 -44.76 4.85
N GLU A 10 -15.41 -45.87 5.51
CA GLU A 10 -16.43 -45.95 6.57
C GLU A 10 -16.07 -45.02 7.74
N SER A 11 -14.83 -45.10 8.23
CA SER A 11 -14.36 -44.21 9.31
C SER A 11 -14.37 -42.74 8.89
N TRP A 12 -14.05 -42.41 7.64
CA TRP A 12 -14.15 -41.04 7.15
C TRP A 12 -15.61 -40.58 7.12
N ASN A 13 -16.53 -41.42 6.65
CA ASN A 13 -17.94 -41.07 6.55
C ASN A 13 -18.57 -40.76 7.92
N ASP A 14 -18.13 -41.46 8.97
CA ASP A 14 -18.59 -41.24 10.35
C ASP A 14 -18.03 -39.94 10.94
N TRP A 15 -16.78 -39.59 10.65
CA TRP A 15 -16.08 -38.45 11.26
C TRP A 15 -16.13 -37.16 10.45
N GLN A 16 -16.40 -37.22 9.14
CA GLN A 16 -16.28 -36.09 8.22
C GLN A 16 -17.05 -34.86 8.72
N LEU A 17 -18.30 -35.03 9.16
CA LEU A 17 -19.15 -33.92 9.58
C LEU A 17 -18.58 -33.23 10.82
N ILE A 18 -18.18 -34.02 11.83
CA ILE A 18 -17.57 -33.51 13.07
C ILE A 18 -16.30 -32.71 12.75
N VAL A 19 -15.42 -33.29 11.94
CA VAL A 19 -14.14 -32.70 11.58
C VAL A 19 -14.36 -31.38 10.84
N LEU A 20 -15.24 -31.35 9.84
CA LEU A 20 -15.49 -30.15 9.04
C LEU A 20 -16.09 -28.99 9.86
N VAL A 21 -17.04 -29.28 10.75
CA VAL A 21 -17.68 -28.26 11.59
C VAL A 21 -16.67 -27.67 12.59
N LEU A 22 -15.79 -28.50 13.16
CA LEU A 22 -14.70 -28.04 14.03
C LEU A 22 -13.64 -27.23 13.25
N ILE A 23 -13.27 -27.65 12.03
CA ILE A 23 -12.36 -26.87 11.16
C ILE A 23 -12.99 -25.51 10.83
N SER A 24 -14.31 -25.45 10.58
CA SER A 24 -15.02 -24.19 10.34
C SER A 24 -14.85 -23.23 11.52
N LEU A 25 -15.03 -23.71 12.75
CA LEU A 25 -14.82 -22.89 13.96
C LEU A 25 -13.35 -22.46 14.08
N LEU A 26 -12.40 -23.38 13.88
CA LEU A 26 -10.98 -23.11 13.96
C LEU A 26 -10.56 -22.00 12.99
N MET A 27 -11.05 -22.04 11.73
CA MET A 27 -10.75 -20.99 10.75
C MET A 27 -11.25 -19.62 11.17
N GLN A 28 -12.44 -19.53 11.80
CA GLN A 28 -12.95 -18.27 12.31
C GLN A 28 -12.16 -17.74 13.50
N LEU A 29 -11.77 -18.61 14.44
CA LEU A 29 -10.92 -18.21 15.56
C LEU A 29 -9.57 -17.72 15.04
N LEU A 30 -8.96 -18.44 14.09
CA LEU A 30 -7.71 -18.01 13.45
C LEU A 30 -7.86 -16.65 12.76
N LEU A 31 -8.92 -16.44 11.97
CA LEU A 31 -9.19 -15.14 11.36
C LEU A 31 -9.40 -14.05 12.42
N LEU A 32 -10.17 -14.32 13.47
CA LEU A 32 -10.44 -13.39 14.56
C LEU A 32 -9.14 -12.94 15.24
N PHE A 33 -8.24 -13.86 15.59
CA PHE A 33 -7.00 -13.50 16.28
C PHE A 33 -5.91 -12.95 15.36
N THR A 34 -5.87 -13.39 14.11
CA THR A 34 -4.76 -13.03 13.20
C THR A 34 -5.05 -11.91 12.21
N ALA A 35 -6.32 -11.56 11.96
CA ALA A 35 -6.70 -10.47 11.05
C ALA A 35 -6.00 -9.15 11.37
N GLY A 36 -5.87 -8.81 12.65
CA GLY A 36 -5.17 -7.59 13.10
C GLY A 36 -3.69 -7.55 12.73
N PHE A 37 -3.04 -8.72 12.57
CA PHE A 37 -1.63 -8.78 12.16
C PHE A 37 -1.45 -8.37 10.71
N ARG A 38 -2.45 -8.54 9.85
CA ARG A 38 -2.36 -8.19 8.41
C ARG A 38 -1.94 -6.73 8.18
N LYS A 39 -2.43 -5.81 9.01
CA LYS A 39 -2.08 -4.38 8.97
C LYS A 39 -0.64 -4.10 9.40
N ARG A 40 -0.06 -4.97 10.23
CA ARG A 40 1.20 -4.73 10.97
C ARG A 40 2.37 -5.55 10.43
N THR A 41 2.09 -6.69 9.81
CA THR A 41 3.13 -7.63 9.41
C THR A 41 3.66 -7.33 8.02
N ARG A 42 4.97 -7.44 7.87
CA ARG A 42 5.64 -7.46 6.57
C ARG A 42 4.98 -8.49 5.64
N PRO A 43 4.65 -8.15 4.39
CA PRO A 43 4.02 -9.08 3.46
C PRO A 43 5.03 -10.17 3.04
N ARG A 44 4.97 -11.32 3.73
CA ARG A 44 5.70 -12.55 3.35
C ARG A 44 4.81 -13.41 2.46
N LYS A 45 5.40 -14.19 1.55
CA LYS A 45 4.64 -15.11 0.69
C LYS A 45 3.76 -16.06 1.53
N LEU A 46 4.30 -16.59 2.62
CA LEU A 46 3.57 -17.45 3.54
C LEU A 46 2.40 -16.73 4.23
N SER A 47 2.54 -15.45 4.62
CA SER A 47 1.41 -14.74 5.23
C SER A 47 0.30 -14.45 4.22
N LYS A 48 0.65 -14.15 2.95
CA LYS A 48 -0.34 -14.00 1.87
C LYS A 48 -1.12 -15.29 1.63
N ILE A 49 -0.42 -16.42 1.53
CA ILE A 49 -1.04 -17.75 1.37
C ILE A 49 -1.92 -18.07 2.57
N TYR A 50 -1.42 -17.84 3.79
CA TYR A 50 -2.17 -18.06 5.03
C TYR A 50 -3.51 -17.30 5.06
N PHE A 51 -3.50 -15.98 4.83
CA PHE A 51 -4.74 -15.19 4.82
C PHE A 51 -5.64 -15.54 3.63
N TRP A 52 -5.08 -15.90 2.48
CA TRP A 52 -5.84 -16.36 1.32
C TRP A 52 -6.57 -17.68 1.62
N VAL A 53 -5.87 -18.69 2.19
CA VAL A 53 -6.46 -19.97 2.59
C VAL A 53 -7.56 -19.77 3.61
N LEU A 54 -7.33 -18.94 4.64
CA LEU A 54 -8.36 -18.67 5.63
C LEU A 54 -9.58 -17.95 5.04
N HIS A 55 -9.36 -16.94 4.18
CA HIS A 55 -10.44 -16.19 3.55
C HIS A 55 -11.32 -17.09 2.68
N VAL A 56 -10.68 -17.80 1.74
CA VAL A 56 -11.37 -18.62 0.75
C VAL A 56 -11.91 -19.88 1.41
N GLY A 57 -11.08 -20.57 2.18
CA GLY A 57 -11.40 -21.86 2.81
C GLY A 57 -12.53 -21.78 3.82
N SER A 58 -12.61 -20.70 4.63
CA SER A 58 -13.64 -20.58 5.67
C SER A 58 -15.08 -20.68 5.12
N ARG A 59 -15.33 -20.14 3.92
CA ARG A 59 -16.65 -20.20 3.27
C ARG A 59 -16.98 -21.57 2.70
N TYR A 60 -16.03 -22.20 2.01
CA TYR A 60 -16.24 -23.54 1.44
C TYR A 60 -16.42 -24.59 2.54
N ILE A 61 -15.63 -24.50 3.62
CA ILE A 61 -15.69 -25.44 4.74
C ILE A 61 -16.97 -25.27 5.57
N ALA A 62 -17.59 -24.09 5.59
CA ALA A 62 -18.91 -23.91 6.20
C ALA A 62 -20.06 -24.41 5.30
N THR A 63 -19.91 -24.31 3.97
CA THR A 63 -20.97 -24.69 3.00
C THR A 63 -21.04 -26.19 2.75
N TYR A 64 -19.89 -26.86 2.66
CA TYR A 64 -19.82 -28.28 2.31
C TYR A 64 -20.56 -29.20 3.33
N PRO A 65 -20.36 -29.04 4.66
CA PRO A 65 -21.12 -29.77 5.68
C PRO A 65 -22.63 -29.53 5.60
N LEU A 66 -23.05 -28.32 5.23
CA LEU A 66 -24.46 -27.98 5.08
C LEU A 66 -25.12 -28.82 3.96
N GLY A 67 -24.38 -29.10 2.89
CA GLY A 67 -24.82 -30.02 1.82
C GLY A 67 -24.78 -31.51 2.19
N ILE A 68 -24.02 -31.89 3.23
CA ILE A 68 -24.10 -33.25 3.82
C ILE A 68 -25.37 -33.34 4.67
N LEU A 69 -25.60 -32.34 5.53
CA LEU A 69 -26.76 -32.27 6.42
C LEU A 69 -28.10 -32.25 5.66
N SER A 70 -28.17 -31.62 4.49
CA SER A 70 -29.40 -31.64 3.67
C SER A 70 -29.77 -33.02 3.13
N ARG A 71 -28.80 -33.93 3.02
CA ARG A 71 -28.97 -35.30 2.50
C ARG A 71 -28.98 -36.37 3.59
N ALA A 72 -28.64 -36.01 4.83
CA ALA A 72 -28.60 -36.95 5.95
C ALA A 72 -29.99 -37.58 6.20
N SER A 73 -30.01 -38.84 6.64
CA SER A 73 -31.23 -39.56 6.94
C SER A 73 -31.76 -39.13 8.31
N ALA A 74 -33.06 -38.83 8.41
CA ALA A 74 -33.73 -38.48 9.67
C ALA A 74 -33.84 -39.66 10.66
N LYS A 75 -33.39 -40.86 10.29
CA LYS A 75 -33.47 -42.09 11.11
C LYS A 75 -32.29 -42.32 12.05
N ASP A 76 -31.24 -41.50 12.00
CA ASP A 76 -30.10 -41.61 12.93
C ASP A 76 -30.47 -40.96 14.28
N PRO A 77 -30.26 -41.63 15.44
CA PRO A 77 -30.55 -41.06 16.76
C PRO A 77 -29.79 -39.76 17.09
N ASN A 78 -28.72 -39.43 16.35
CA ASN A 78 -28.01 -38.16 16.50
C ASN A 78 -28.32 -37.16 15.36
N ALA A 79 -29.26 -37.47 14.47
CA ALA A 79 -29.58 -36.59 13.33
C ALA A 79 -30.08 -35.21 13.81
N ASP A 80 -30.81 -35.15 14.93
CA ASP A 80 -31.36 -33.90 15.47
C ASP A 80 -30.28 -32.92 15.91
N ILE A 81 -29.31 -33.40 16.68
CA ILE A 81 -28.20 -32.56 17.17
C ILE A 81 -27.26 -32.16 16.03
N GLN A 82 -27.14 -33.00 14.99
CA GLN A 82 -26.39 -32.68 13.78
C GLN A 82 -27.13 -31.66 12.90
N ALA A 83 -28.44 -31.78 12.76
CA ALA A 83 -29.28 -30.80 12.06
C ALA A 83 -29.16 -29.41 12.71
N PHE A 84 -29.08 -29.35 14.04
CA PHE A 84 -28.80 -28.12 14.76
C PHE A 84 -27.48 -27.45 14.34
N TRP A 85 -26.45 -28.22 13.96
CA TRP A 85 -25.19 -27.65 13.46
C TRP A 85 -25.36 -26.85 12.17
N ALA A 86 -26.44 -27.06 11.40
CA ALA A 86 -26.74 -26.22 10.23
C ALA A 86 -26.91 -24.75 10.62
N SER A 87 -27.57 -24.46 11.74
CA SER A 87 -27.73 -23.07 12.24
C SER A 87 -26.38 -22.44 12.63
N LEU A 88 -25.48 -23.24 13.22
CA LEU A 88 -24.13 -22.81 13.60
C LEU A 88 -23.22 -22.62 12.39
N LEU A 89 -23.35 -23.44 11.34
CA LEU A 89 -22.64 -23.26 10.06
C LEU A 89 -23.08 -21.99 9.34
N LEU A 90 -24.37 -21.63 9.42
CA LEU A 90 -24.87 -20.34 8.93
C LEU A 90 -24.29 -19.17 9.74
N PHE A 91 -24.21 -19.31 11.06
CA PHE A 91 -23.56 -18.32 11.93
C PHE A 91 -22.07 -18.13 11.60
N HIS A 92 -21.39 -19.23 11.32
CA HIS A 92 -19.99 -19.31 10.92
C HIS A 92 -19.69 -18.58 9.59
N LEU A 93 -20.61 -18.63 8.63
CA LEU A 93 -20.49 -17.94 7.34
C LEU A 93 -20.39 -16.42 7.46
N GLY A 94 -20.96 -15.84 8.52
CA GLY A 94 -20.89 -14.40 8.77
C GLY A 94 -19.46 -13.88 8.98
N GLY A 95 -18.51 -14.73 9.42
CA GLY A 95 -17.10 -14.39 9.55
C GLY A 95 -16.78 -13.24 10.54
N PRO A 96 -15.48 -12.99 10.82
CA PRO A 96 -15.05 -11.95 11.76
C PRO A 96 -15.04 -10.54 11.14
N ASP A 97 -15.05 -9.51 12.00
CA ASP A 97 -15.20 -8.12 11.57
C ASP A 97 -13.97 -7.51 10.92
N ASP A 98 -12.79 -7.87 11.43
CA ASP A 98 -11.53 -7.21 11.08
C ASP A 98 -10.99 -7.66 9.70
N PHE A 99 -11.71 -8.54 9.01
CA PHE A 99 -11.28 -9.13 7.74
C PHE A 99 -12.47 -9.51 6.85
N THR A 100 -12.90 -8.59 5.98
CA THR A 100 -14.01 -8.83 5.02
C THR A 100 -13.52 -9.08 3.61
N ALA A 101 -12.46 -8.40 3.19
CA ALA A 101 -11.97 -8.42 1.81
C ALA A 101 -10.46 -8.67 1.76
N LEU A 102 -10.02 -9.53 0.84
CA LEU A 102 -8.60 -9.71 0.56
C LEU A 102 -8.09 -8.62 -0.38
N SER A 103 -8.91 -8.11 -1.28
CA SER A 103 -8.58 -6.97 -2.13
C SER A 103 -9.77 -6.03 -2.34
N LEU A 104 -9.55 -4.84 -2.90
CA LEU A 104 -10.65 -3.90 -3.18
C LEU A 104 -11.61 -4.46 -4.24
N GLU A 105 -11.13 -5.33 -5.13
CA GLU A 105 -11.93 -6.03 -6.13
C GLU A 105 -12.94 -6.99 -5.50
N ASP A 106 -12.62 -7.61 -4.35
CA ASP A 106 -13.58 -8.47 -3.63
C ASP A 106 -14.82 -7.68 -3.20
N ASN A 107 -14.68 -6.38 -2.92
CA ASN A 107 -15.80 -5.51 -2.56
C ASN A 107 -16.78 -5.33 -3.73
N LEU A 108 -16.32 -5.43 -4.99
CA LEU A 108 -17.19 -5.31 -6.17
C LEU A 108 -18.08 -6.54 -6.37
N ILE A 109 -17.64 -7.69 -5.86
CA ILE A 109 -18.30 -8.99 -6.05
C ILE A 109 -19.38 -9.22 -4.96
N TRP A 110 -19.79 -8.18 -4.23
CA TRP A 110 -20.79 -8.27 -3.16
C TRP A 110 -22.13 -8.88 -3.62
N ASN A 111 -22.54 -8.66 -4.87
CA ASN A 111 -23.75 -9.27 -5.46
C ASN A 111 -23.69 -10.80 -5.47
N ARG A 112 -22.54 -11.37 -5.86
CA ARG A 112 -22.34 -12.83 -5.88
C ARG A 112 -22.39 -13.39 -4.46
N GLN A 113 -21.80 -12.68 -3.50
CA GLN A 113 -21.82 -13.12 -2.11
C GLN A 113 -23.23 -13.03 -1.50
N CYS A 114 -24.04 -12.05 -1.92
CA CYS A 114 -25.45 -11.98 -1.58
C CYS A 114 -26.20 -13.22 -2.11
N PHE A 115 -25.98 -13.60 -3.37
CA PHE A 115 -26.59 -14.80 -3.94
C PHE A 115 -26.14 -16.08 -3.23
N GLU A 116 -24.84 -16.24 -2.97
CA GLU A 116 -24.30 -17.36 -2.20
C GLU A 116 -24.95 -17.47 -0.80
N LEU A 117 -25.11 -16.34 -0.11
CA LEU A 117 -25.82 -16.27 1.16
C LEU A 117 -27.29 -16.70 1.03
N THR A 118 -28.01 -16.25 -0.01
CA THR A 118 -29.40 -16.68 -0.24
C THR A 118 -29.49 -18.19 -0.40
N VAL A 119 -28.60 -18.81 -1.18
CA VAL A 119 -28.57 -20.27 -1.36
C VAL A 119 -28.29 -20.98 -0.03
N GLN A 120 -27.33 -20.49 0.77
CA GLN A 120 -26.99 -21.07 2.07
C GLN A 120 -28.12 -20.92 3.10
N ALA A 121 -28.80 -19.78 3.11
CA ALA A 121 -29.96 -19.54 3.96
C ALA A 121 -31.13 -20.46 3.58
N LEU A 122 -31.42 -20.62 2.29
CA LEU A 122 -32.44 -21.55 1.79
C LEU A 122 -32.09 -23.01 2.13
N LEU A 123 -30.83 -23.40 2.01
CA LEU A 123 -30.39 -24.75 2.37
C LEU A 123 -30.54 -25.01 3.88
N THR A 124 -30.22 -24.01 4.71
CA THR A 124 -30.42 -24.09 6.17
C THR A 124 -31.91 -24.18 6.53
N ALA A 125 -32.76 -23.41 5.84
CA ALA A 125 -34.21 -23.46 5.99
C ALA A 125 -34.79 -24.81 5.53
N TYR A 126 -34.24 -25.41 4.48
CA TYR A 126 -34.61 -26.75 4.02
C TYR A 126 -34.23 -27.83 5.04
N VAL A 127 -33.05 -27.75 5.65
CA VAL A 127 -32.69 -28.64 6.77
C VAL A 127 -33.70 -28.46 7.90
N PHE A 128 -34.01 -27.21 8.27
CA PHE A 128 -35.00 -26.94 9.32
C PHE A 128 -36.38 -27.54 9.01
N SER A 129 -36.91 -27.35 7.81
CA SER A 129 -38.25 -27.83 7.44
C SER A 129 -38.34 -29.36 7.41
N ARG A 130 -37.23 -30.03 7.09
CA ARG A 130 -37.14 -31.49 7.12
C ARG A 130 -37.19 -32.04 8.54
N TYR A 131 -36.44 -31.44 9.46
CA TYR A 131 -36.31 -31.94 10.84
C TYR A 131 -37.38 -31.38 11.79
N CYS A 132 -38.05 -30.27 11.49
CA CYS A 132 -39.05 -29.68 12.39
C CYS A 132 -40.32 -30.54 12.58
N VAL A 133 -40.56 -31.49 11.67
CA VAL A 133 -41.67 -32.45 11.75
C VAL A 133 -41.36 -33.58 12.74
N ASP A 134 -40.09 -33.87 13.02
CA ASP A 134 -39.67 -34.93 13.93
C ASP A 134 -39.93 -34.54 15.39
N LYS A 135 -40.46 -35.50 16.17
CA LYS A 135 -40.85 -35.26 17.57
C LYS A 135 -39.65 -34.94 18.47
N ASP A 136 -38.51 -35.57 18.21
CA ASP A 136 -37.28 -35.42 18.99
C ASP A 136 -36.60 -34.07 18.74
N PHE A 137 -36.73 -33.52 17.53
CA PHE A 137 -36.21 -32.20 17.15
C PHE A 137 -36.99 -31.02 17.74
N LYS A 138 -38.21 -31.21 18.28
CA LYS A 138 -39.02 -30.11 18.85
C LYS A 138 -38.28 -29.29 19.91
N CYS A 139 -37.38 -29.92 20.68
CA CYS A 139 -36.54 -29.22 21.65
C CYS A 139 -35.49 -28.31 21.00
N PHE A 140 -35.10 -28.54 19.75
CA PHE A 140 -34.11 -27.73 19.04
C PHE A 140 -34.72 -26.61 18.18
N ILE A 141 -36.04 -26.55 18.01
CA ILE A 141 -36.69 -25.53 17.16
C ILE A 141 -36.34 -24.11 17.60
N ILE A 142 -36.56 -23.79 18.88
CA ILE A 142 -36.28 -22.46 19.44
C ILE A 142 -34.80 -22.10 19.29
N PRO A 143 -33.82 -22.89 19.79
CA PRO A 143 -32.41 -22.52 19.68
C PRO A 143 -31.92 -22.49 18.23
N PHE A 144 -32.46 -23.36 17.36
CA PHE A 144 -32.15 -23.34 15.93
C PHE A 144 -32.54 -22.00 15.30
N VAL A 145 -33.76 -21.52 15.56
CA VAL A 145 -34.27 -20.25 15.01
C VAL A 145 -33.46 -19.07 15.56
N LEU A 146 -33.18 -19.05 16.87
CA LEU A 146 -32.40 -17.97 17.50
C LEU A 146 -30.99 -17.86 16.89
N ILE A 147 -30.27 -18.98 16.77
CA ILE A 147 -28.91 -18.99 16.23
C ILE A 147 -28.90 -18.73 14.72
N SER A 148 -29.88 -19.26 13.98
CA SER A 148 -30.02 -18.98 12.54
C SER A 148 -30.28 -17.50 12.29
N LEU A 149 -31.13 -16.86 13.09
CA LEU A 149 -31.39 -15.42 12.99
C LEU A 149 -30.14 -14.59 13.30
N ALA A 150 -29.38 -14.95 14.35
CA ALA A 150 -28.10 -14.32 14.65
C ALA A 150 -27.10 -14.48 13.47
N GLY A 151 -27.04 -15.67 12.87
CA GLY A 151 -26.19 -15.94 11.71
C GLY A 151 -26.58 -15.13 10.48
N LEU A 152 -27.88 -15.03 10.19
CA LEU A 152 -28.40 -14.20 9.10
C LEU A 152 -28.06 -12.72 9.29
N LEU A 153 -28.25 -12.18 10.49
CA LEU A 153 -27.88 -10.78 10.80
C LEU A 153 -26.40 -10.50 10.50
N LYS A 154 -25.50 -11.42 10.91
CA LYS A 154 -24.06 -11.29 10.66
C LYS A 154 -23.70 -11.39 9.18
N CYS A 155 -24.36 -12.26 8.44
CA CYS A 155 -24.13 -12.42 7.01
C CYS A 155 -24.66 -11.21 6.22
N LEU A 156 -25.85 -10.71 6.56
CA LEU A 156 -26.41 -9.49 5.97
C LEU A 156 -25.49 -8.30 6.23
N GLU A 157 -25.01 -8.14 7.47
CA GLU A 157 -24.04 -7.11 7.82
C GLU A 157 -22.78 -7.20 6.95
N GLN A 158 -22.25 -8.41 6.73
CA GLN A 158 -21.07 -8.61 5.89
C GLN A 158 -21.33 -8.16 4.44
N VAL A 159 -22.48 -8.49 3.85
CA VAL A 159 -22.85 -8.08 2.49
C VAL A 159 -23.00 -6.56 2.40
N PHE A 160 -23.67 -5.93 3.38
CA PHE A 160 -23.77 -4.48 3.45
C PHE A 160 -22.41 -3.80 3.61
N ALA A 161 -21.53 -4.36 4.45
CA ALA A 161 -20.20 -3.83 4.67
C ALA A 161 -19.37 -3.83 3.38
N LEU A 162 -19.43 -4.91 2.59
CA LEU A 162 -18.74 -5.00 1.31
C LEU A 162 -19.29 -4.01 0.29
N ARG A 163 -20.62 -3.88 0.19
CA ARG A 163 -21.27 -2.90 -0.69
C ARG A 163 -20.83 -1.48 -0.34
N GLN A 164 -20.82 -1.12 0.94
CA GLN A 164 -20.36 0.19 1.40
C GLN A 164 -18.85 0.38 1.21
N ALA A 165 -18.05 -0.67 1.35
CA ALA A 165 -16.59 -0.66 1.16
C ALA A 165 -16.13 -0.52 -0.30
N THR A 166 -17.05 -0.45 -1.26
CA THR A 166 -16.70 -0.18 -2.67
C THR A 166 -16.20 1.25 -2.88
N MET A 167 -15.27 1.43 -3.82
CA MET A 167 -14.80 2.76 -4.22
C MET A 167 -15.94 3.62 -4.78
N LYS A 168 -16.90 3.03 -5.48
CA LYS A 168 -18.11 3.73 -5.95
C LYS A 168 -18.94 4.29 -4.79
N ALA A 169 -19.10 3.53 -3.70
CA ALA A 169 -19.78 4.01 -2.51
C ALA A 169 -18.96 5.09 -1.77
N LEU A 170 -17.63 4.98 -1.76
CA LEU A 170 -16.77 6.04 -1.23
C LEU A 170 -16.94 7.33 -2.04
N ILE A 171 -16.82 7.27 -3.38
CA ILE A 171 -17.04 8.41 -4.29
C ILE A 171 -18.42 9.02 -4.06
N LYS A 172 -19.49 8.21 -4.01
CA LYS A 172 -20.84 8.70 -3.74
C LYS A 172 -20.96 9.39 -2.37
N SER A 173 -20.29 8.88 -1.34
CA SER A 173 -20.28 9.49 0.00
C SER A 173 -19.51 10.81 0.08
N VAL A 174 -18.65 11.05 -0.90
CA VAL A 174 -17.79 12.23 -1.02
C VAL A 174 -18.47 13.32 -1.86
N LEU A 175 -19.11 12.93 -2.98
CA LEU A 175 -19.78 13.88 -3.89
C LEU A 175 -21.00 14.56 -3.26
N GLY A 176 -21.61 13.97 -2.22
CA GLY A 176 -22.76 14.55 -1.55
C GLY A 176 -23.99 14.71 -2.46
N THR A 177 -24.89 15.62 -2.08
CA THR A 177 -25.95 16.10 -2.96
C THR A 177 -25.39 17.15 -3.91
N PRO A 178 -25.75 17.14 -5.20
CA PRO A 178 -25.34 18.20 -6.12
C PRO A 178 -25.72 19.56 -5.56
N ASP A 179 -24.72 20.41 -5.36
CA ASP A 179 -24.88 21.81 -4.97
C ASP A 179 -24.22 22.64 -6.06
N ALA A 180 -25.03 23.38 -6.82
CA ALA A 180 -24.53 24.26 -7.88
C ALA A 180 -23.89 25.54 -7.31
N GLY A 181 -23.92 25.73 -5.99
CA GLY A 181 -23.61 26.99 -5.35
C GLY A 181 -24.76 28.00 -5.53
N PRO A 182 -24.53 29.28 -5.16
CA PRO A 182 -25.48 30.34 -5.45
C PRO A 182 -25.71 30.45 -6.96
N ASP A 183 -26.94 30.79 -7.37
CA ASP A 183 -27.28 30.98 -8.78
C ASP A 183 -26.35 32.05 -9.39
N TYR A 184 -25.58 31.64 -10.40
CA TYR A 184 -24.64 32.53 -11.08
C TYR A 184 -25.38 33.71 -11.72
N ALA A 185 -26.57 33.49 -12.27
CA ALA A 185 -27.37 34.54 -12.88
C ALA A 185 -27.77 35.59 -11.84
N ASP A 186 -28.33 35.19 -10.70
CA ASP A 186 -28.67 36.10 -9.59
C ASP A 186 -27.43 36.80 -9.02
N THR A 187 -26.31 36.07 -8.88
CA THR A 187 -25.05 36.66 -8.41
C THR A 187 -24.55 37.73 -9.38
N MET A 188 -24.58 37.46 -10.68
CA MET A 188 -24.11 38.39 -11.71
C MET A 188 -25.07 39.56 -11.90
N ASP A 189 -26.38 39.35 -11.78
CA ASP A 189 -27.38 40.41 -11.79
C ASP A 189 -27.21 41.36 -10.60
N ARG A 190 -26.89 40.84 -9.42
CA ARG A 190 -26.53 41.64 -8.24
C ARG A 190 -25.21 42.38 -8.40
N VAL A 191 -24.18 41.75 -8.97
CA VAL A 191 -22.92 42.44 -9.28
C VAL A 191 -23.16 43.55 -10.30
N ASN A 192 -23.94 43.28 -11.35
CA ASN A 192 -24.32 44.26 -12.35
C ASN A 192 -25.15 45.41 -11.75
N SER A 193 -26.05 45.13 -10.81
CA SER A 193 -26.83 46.17 -10.13
C SER A 193 -25.96 47.02 -9.21
N MET A 194 -24.99 46.44 -8.52
CA MET A 194 -23.97 47.17 -7.73
C MET A 194 -23.06 48.03 -8.61
N LEU A 195 -22.63 47.52 -9.77
CA LEU A 195 -21.84 48.27 -10.74
C LEU A 195 -22.64 49.46 -11.31
N ARG A 196 -23.95 49.30 -11.51
CA ARG A 196 -24.84 50.37 -12.00
C ARG A 196 -25.18 51.42 -10.93
N SER A 197 -25.22 51.05 -9.65
CA SER A 197 -25.52 51.98 -8.54
C SER A 197 -24.32 52.81 -8.08
N GLY A 198 -23.12 52.57 -8.63
CA GLY A 198 -21.90 53.30 -8.30
C GLY A 198 -21.33 53.00 -6.91
N VAL A 199 -21.88 52.01 -6.20
CA VAL A 199 -21.43 51.61 -4.87
C VAL A 199 -20.23 50.68 -5.02
N LEU A 200 -19.03 51.17 -4.71
CA LEU A 200 -17.83 50.34 -4.61
C LEU A 200 -17.94 49.43 -3.37
N PRO A 201 -17.82 48.10 -3.51
CA PRO A 201 -17.82 47.21 -2.36
C PRO A 201 -16.60 47.50 -1.48
N SER A 202 -16.84 47.91 -0.23
CA SER A 202 -15.78 48.09 0.76
C SER A 202 -15.42 46.73 1.36
N ILE A 203 -14.16 46.34 1.18
CA ILE A 203 -13.62 45.09 1.73
C ILE A 203 -13.23 45.39 3.19
N ASN A 204 -14.02 44.91 4.15
CA ASN A 204 -13.61 44.92 5.55
C ASN A 204 -12.64 43.74 5.81
N ILE A 205 -11.35 44.03 5.83
CA ILE A 205 -10.27 43.04 6.01
C ILE A 205 -10.10 42.62 7.49
N ASN A 206 -10.89 43.14 8.43
CA ASN A 206 -10.62 42.98 9.86
C ASN A 206 -11.28 41.80 10.59
N ASP A 207 -12.02 40.91 9.92
CA ASP A 207 -12.53 39.69 10.57
C ASP A 207 -11.50 38.55 10.60
N LYS A 208 -10.35 38.80 11.23
CA LYS A 208 -9.50 37.71 11.76
C LYS A 208 -10.17 37.17 13.02
N ARG A 209 -10.97 36.10 12.88
CA ARG A 209 -11.45 35.33 14.04
C ARG A 209 -10.26 34.93 14.91
N ARG A 210 -10.37 35.33 16.18
CA ARG A 210 -9.46 34.95 17.26
C ARG A 210 -9.44 33.44 17.40
N LEU A 211 -8.33 32.81 17.03
CA LEU A 211 -7.97 31.49 17.54
C LEU A 211 -7.68 31.65 19.04
N GLY A 212 -8.44 30.92 19.86
CA GLY A 212 -8.24 30.87 21.31
C GLY A 212 -6.80 30.50 21.65
N ARG A 213 -6.12 31.41 22.35
CA ARG A 213 -4.83 31.16 23.00
C ARG A 213 -5.09 30.20 24.18
N PRO A 214 -4.28 29.14 24.40
CA PRO A 214 -4.36 28.40 25.65
C PRO A 214 -3.85 29.29 26.79
N ASN A 215 -4.66 29.48 27.83
CA ASN A 215 -4.26 30.18 29.05
C ASN A 215 -3.07 29.45 29.70
N SER A 216 -2.02 30.20 29.96
CA SER A 216 -0.91 29.83 30.83
C SER A 216 -1.04 30.63 32.12
N ASP A 217 -1.69 30.06 33.12
CA ASP A 217 -1.55 30.52 34.50
C ASP A 217 -1.18 29.31 35.37
N ALA A 218 -0.02 29.43 36.00
CA ALA A 218 0.55 28.46 36.92
C ALA A 218 0.69 29.11 38.30
N ARG A 219 0.22 28.38 39.33
CA ARG A 219 0.60 28.35 40.77
C ARG A 219 -0.59 27.71 41.51
N GLU A 220 -0.48 26.71 42.39
CA GLU A 220 0.52 26.37 43.41
C GLU A 220 0.58 24.86 43.70
N ALA A 221 1.67 24.42 44.35
CA ALA A 221 2.02 23.05 44.75
C ALA A 221 1.10 22.48 45.86
N GLY A 222 1.02 21.17 46.13
CA GLY A 222 1.96 20.10 45.83
C GLY A 222 1.36 18.67 45.89
N ASP A 223 2.27 17.71 45.75
CA ASP A 223 2.15 16.23 45.86
C ASP A 223 1.71 15.39 44.64
N THR A 224 1.68 15.94 43.42
CA THR A 224 1.06 15.30 42.22
C THR A 224 1.97 15.17 40.97
N ARG A 225 3.29 15.02 41.11
CA ARG A 225 4.21 15.04 39.93
C ARG A 225 4.12 13.80 39.02
N ALA A 226 3.74 12.64 39.56
CA ALA A 226 3.61 11.40 38.78
C ALA A 226 2.26 11.29 38.05
N GLU A 227 1.16 11.68 38.69
CA GLU A 227 -0.19 11.61 38.10
C GLU A 227 -0.43 12.67 37.02
N GLN A 228 0.06 13.89 37.21
CA GLN A 228 -0.04 14.97 36.21
C GLN A 228 0.68 14.62 34.89
N THR A 229 1.80 13.91 34.96
CA THR A 229 2.56 13.49 33.78
C THR A 229 1.79 12.43 32.96
N VAL A 230 1.07 11.53 33.64
CA VAL A 230 0.28 10.46 33.01
C VAL A 230 -0.98 11.02 32.35
N GLU A 231 -1.70 11.92 33.01
CA GLU A 231 -2.89 12.58 32.43
C GLU A 231 -2.53 13.45 31.22
N GLN A 232 -1.42 14.19 31.29
CA GLN A 232 -0.93 14.96 30.13
C GLN A 232 -0.62 14.04 28.94
N GLN A 233 0.04 12.89 29.15
CA GLN A 233 0.32 11.93 28.08
C GLN A 233 -0.96 11.34 27.47
N GLN A 234 -1.98 11.06 28.29
CA GLN A 234 -3.28 10.58 27.82
C GLN A 234 -3.99 11.64 26.97
N GLN A 235 -3.98 12.90 27.40
CA GLN A 235 -4.60 13.98 26.64
C GLN A 235 -3.89 14.20 25.30
N ILE A 236 -2.56 14.11 25.27
CA ILE A 236 -1.78 14.18 24.02
C ILE A 236 -2.15 13.01 23.10
N ALA A 237 -2.30 11.80 23.62
CA ALA A 237 -2.68 10.63 22.85
C ALA A 237 -4.11 10.73 22.29
N LEU A 238 -5.06 11.22 23.11
CA LEU A 238 -6.43 11.49 22.68
C LEU A 238 -6.48 12.53 21.55
N ASN A 239 -5.77 13.65 21.72
CA ASN A 239 -5.70 14.71 20.71
C ASN A 239 -5.17 14.17 19.37
N LYS A 240 -4.16 13.27 19.37
CA LYS A 240 -3.67 12.62 18.15
C LYS A 240 -4.76 11.82 17.44
N ILE A 241 -5.57 11.06 18.19
CA ILE A 241 -6.65 10.23 17.61
C ILE A 241 -7.78 11.13 17.05
N LEU A 242 -8.17 12.18 17.78
CA LEU A 242 -9.19 13.12 17.34
C LEU A 242 -8.76 13.88 16.09
N SER A 243 -7.50 14.36 16.05
CA SER A 243 -6.92 14.97 14.85
C SER A 243 -6.94 13.99 13.68
N ALA A 244 -6.50 12.74 13.87
CA ALA A 244 -6.50 11.74 12.80
C ALA A 244 -7.90 11.42 12.28
N HIS A 245 -8.92 11.36 13.16
CA HIS A 245 -10.30 11.14 12.73
C HIS A 245 -10.87 12.33 11.96
N SER A 246 -10.60 13.55 12.42
CA SER A 246 -11.00 14.79 11.71
C SER A 246 -10.39 14.83 10.31
N LEU A 247 -9.08 14.54 10.20
CA LEU A 247 -8.38 14.47 8.92
C LEU A 247 -8.95 13.37 8.03
N PHE A 248 -9.17 12.16 8.55
CA PHE A 248 -9.80 11.08 7.80
C PHE A 248 -11.16 11.49 7.22
N SER A 249 -12.01 12.15 8.02
CA SER A 249 -13.35 12.56 7.58
C SER A 249 -13.32 13.53 6.40
N ARG A 250 -12.36 14.46 6.40
CA ARG A 250 -12.20 15.50 5.37
C ARG A 250 -11.42 15.01 4.16
N PHE A 251 -10.36 14.24 4.38
CA PHE A 251 -9.40 13.82 3.35
C PHE A 251 -9.65 12.43 2.77
N LYS A 252 -10.69 11.69 3.21
CA LYS A 252 -11.13 10.45 2.53
C LYS A 252 -11.44 10.66 1.04
N VAL A 253 -11.76 11.90 0.66
CA VAL A 253 -11.93 12.40 -0.71
C VAL A 253 -10.70 12.11 -1.58
N LEU A 254 -9.50 12.12 -1.00
CA LEU A 254 -8.24 11.82 -1.69
C LEU A 254 -8.28 10.44 -2.36
N PHE A 255 -8.81 9.44 -1.65
CA PHE A 255 -8.86 8.07 -2.17
C PHE A 255 -9.89 7.92 -3.30
N ALA A 256 -10.79 8.89 -3.45
CA ALA A 256 -11.76 9.00 -4.52
C ALA A 256 -11.30 9.96 -5.64
N ASP A 257 -10.04 10.42 -5.63
CA ASP A 257 -9.47 11.39 -6.57
C ASP A 257 -10.27 12.72 -6.64
N GLY A 258 -10.90 13.11 -5.54
CA GLY A 258 -11.70 14.34 -5.45
C GLY A 258 -10.89 15.59 -5.07
N ILE A 259 -11.49 16.76 -5.28
CA ILE A 259 -10.93 18.08 -4.98
C ILE A 259 -11.24 18.46 -3.52
N PHE A 260 -10.32 19.12 -2.83
CA PHE A 260 -10.49 19.57 -1.45
C PHE A 260 -10.99 21.01 -1.36
N SER A 261 -11.68 21.34 -0.26
CA SER A 261 -11.97 22.72 0.11
C SER A 261 -10.68 23.48 0.46
N PHE A 262 -10.66 24.78 0.18
CA PHE A 262 -9.59 25.68 0.57
C PHE A 262 -9.50 25.86 2.09
N GLU A 263 -10.64 25.87 2.78
CA GLU A 263 -10.69 25.95 4.25
C GLU A 263 -10.02 24.72 4.88
N ASP A 264 -10.35 23.52 4.38
CA ASP A 264 -9.74 22.27 4.84
C ASP A 264 -8.23 22.24 4.62
N ARG A 265 -7.76 22.83 3.51
CA ARG A 265 -6.34 23.02 3.24
C ARG A 265 -5.66 23.86 4.32
N GLN A 266 -6.20 25.04 4.62
CA GLN A 266 -5.58 25.96 5.58
C GLN A 266 -5.56 25.37 6.99
N GLU A 267 -6.65 24.73 7.42
CA GLU A 267 -6.73 24.13 8.75
C GLU A 267 -5.76 22.95 8.92
N SER A 268 -5.66 22.07 7.92
CA SER A 268 -4.71 20.95 7.94
C SER A 268 -3.25 21.44 7.90
N GLN A 269 -2.96 22.44 7.07
CA GLN A 269 -1.63 23.04 6.96
C GLN A 269 -1.18 23.68 8.27
N ALA A 270 -2.04 24.49 8.90
CA ALA A 270 -1.76 25.10 10.20
C ALA A 270 -1.48 24.05 11.28
N LEU A 271 -2.20 22.92 11.26
CA LEU A 271 -2.00 21.82 12.19
C LEU A 271 -0.62 21.16 12.04
N PHE A 272 -0.14 20.95 10.81
CA PHE A 272 1.13 20.27 10.54
C PHE A 272 2.36 21.18 10.69
N LEU A 273 2.24 22.48 10.39
CA LEU A 273 3.36 23.44 10.49
C LEU A 273 3.91 23.57 11.93
N GLY A 274 3.05 23.43 12.94
CA GLY A 274 3.44 23.51 14.35
C GLY A 274 3.97 22.20 14.96
N LYS A 275 4.19 21.14 14.17
CA LYS A 275 4.49 19.78 14.67
C LYS A 275 5.80 19.23 14.11
N ASP A 276 6.27 18.13 14.72
CA ASP A 276 7.44 17.36 14.32
C ASP A 276 7.07 16.16 13.43
N ALA A 277 8.06 15.59 12.75
CA ALA A 277 7.87 14.47 11.83
C ALA A 277 7.26 13.25 12.53
N LYS A 278 7.71 12.94 13.75
CA LYS A 278 7.19 11.81 14.53
C LYS A 278 5.70 11.94 14.83
N TRP A 279 5.24 13.15 15.18
CA TRP A 279 3.81 13.40 15.34
C TRP A 279 3.06 13.27 14.01
N ALA A 280 3.57 13.88 12.94
CA ALA A 280 2.94 13.91 11.62
C ALA A 280 2.73 12.49 11.06
N PHE A 281 3.79 11.68 11.00
CA PHE A 281 3.72 10.30 10.52
C PHE A 281 2.82 9.44 11.41
N LYS A 282 2.78 9.70 12.73
CA LYS A 282 1.92 8.95 13.64
C LYS A 282 0.43 9.25 13.46
N VAL A 283 0.08 10.50 13.21
CA VAL A 283 -1.30 10.91 12.92
C VAL A 283 -1.75 10.33 11.58
N ILE A 284 -0.91 10.42 10.55
CA ILE A 284 -1.17 9.81 9.23
C ILE A 284 -1.32 8.28 9.35
N GLU A 285 -0.52 7.62 10.18
CA GLU A 285 -0.67 6.18 10.44
C GLU A 285 -2.05 5.82 11.00
N ILE A 286 -2.57 6.62 11.94
CA ILE A 286 -3.89 6.43 12.53
C ILE A 286 -4.98 6.74 11.49
N GLU A 287 -4.82 7.82 10.72
CA GLU A 287 -5.73 8.21 9.64
C GLU A 287 -5.88 7.09 8.60
N LEU A 288 -4.76 6.56 8.11
CA LEU A 288 -4.75 5.42 7.18
C LEU A 288 -5.40 4.16 7.75
N SER A 289 -5.39 4.01 9.07
CA SER A 289 -6.09 2.89 9.71
C SER A 289 -7.61 3.02 9.68
N PHE A 290 -8.13 4.25 9.71
CA PHE A 290 -9.56 4.52 9.49
C PHE A 290 -9.95 4.25 8.03
N VAL A 291 -9.08 4.62 7.08
CA VAL A 291 -9.27 4.29 5.66
C VAL A 291 -9.29 2.76 5.46
N TYR A 292 -8.36 2.04 6.07
CA TYR A 292 -8.36 0.58 6.03
C TYR A 292 -9.65 0.02 6.62
N ASP A 293 -10.05 0.48 7.80
CA ASP A 293 -11.28 0.02 8.47
C ASP A 293 -12.50 0.21 7.57
N ARG A 294 -12.56 1.33 6.86
CA ARG A 294 -13.64 1.67 5.93
C ARG A 294 -13.68 0.79 4.67
N LEU A 295 -12.53 0.25 4.22
CA LEU A 295 -12.40 -0.45 2.93
C LEU A 295 -12.22 -1.98 3.03
N TYR A 296 -11.68 -2.50 4.14
CA TYR A 296 -11.30 -3.92 4.26
C TYR A 296 -11.92 -4.64 5.47
N THR A 297 -12.75 -3.96 6.24
CA THR A 297 -13.37 -4.52 7.46
C THR A 297 -14.87 -4.21 7.52
N LYS A 298 -15.60 -4.88 8.41
CA LYS A 298 -17.01 -4.56 8.70
C LYS A 298 -17.21 -3.24 9.44
N ALA A 299 -16.12 -2.58 9.85
CA ALA A 299 -16.18 -1.31 10.58
C ALA A 299 -16.91 -0.21 9.80
N SER A 300 -16.93 -0.28 8.45
CA SER A 300 -17.68 0.65 7.60
C SER A 300 -19.18 0.73 7.91
N VAL A 301 -19.78 -0.34 8.44
CA VAL A 301 -21.19 -0.43 8.84
C VAL A 301 -21.35 -0.52 10.36
N SER A 302 -20.47 -1.26 11.02
CA SER A 302 -20.56 -1.54 12.46
C SER A 302 -20.08 -0.38 13.34
N ARG A 303 -19.00 0.32 12.94
CA ARG A 303 -18.25 1.26 13.81
C ARG A 303 -18.45 2.73 13.46
N THR A 304 -18.95 3.02 12.26
CA THR A 304 -19.16 4.39 11.74
C THR A 304 -20.47 5.02 12.20
N THR A 305 -21.52 4.22 12.44
CA THR A 305 -22.84 4.69 12.89
C THR A 305 -23.20 4.08 14.25
N PRO A 306 -23.55 4.88 15.27
CA PRO A 306 -24.03 4.38 16.56
C PRO A 306 -25.22 3.43 16.43
N ALA A 307 -26.05 3.66 15.40
CA ALA A 307 -27.18 2.80 15.03
C ALA A 307 -26.76 1.36 14.66
N GLY A 308 -25.60 1.16 14.02
CA GLY A 308 -25.13 -0.18 13.62
C GLY A 308 -24.82 -1.08 14.83
N MET A 309 -24.34 -0.51 15.94
CA MET A 309 -24.11 -1.23 17.19
C MET A 309 -25.43 -1.72 17.82
N THR A 310 -26.39 -0.81 17.99
CA THR A 310 -27.66 -1.11 18.67
C THR A 310 -28.54 -2.03 17.83
N ILE A 311 -28.53 -1.87 16.50
CA ILE A 311 -29.45 -2.60 15.60
C ILE A 311 -28.96 -4.01 15.28
N VAL A 312 -27.64 -4.25 15.22
CA VAL A 312 -27.11 -5.55 14.75
C VAL A 312 -26.36 -6.31 15.86
N ARG A 313 -25.48 -5.65 16.62
CA ARG A 313 -24.51 -6.34 17.49
C ARG A 313 -25.10 -6.80 18.82
N VAL A 314 -25.87 -5.94 19.49
CA VAL A 314 -26.54 -6.31 20.74
C VAL A 314 -27.59 -7.41 20.51
N PRO A 315 -28.46 -7.33 19.48
CA PRO A 315 -29.39 -8.42 19.17
C PRO A 315 -28.70 -9.72 18.80
N SER A 316 -27.65 -9.69 17.97
CA SER A 316 -26.87 -10.89 17.61
C SER A 316 -26.30 -11.61 18.84
N LEU A 317 -25.69 -10.87 19.77
CA LEU A 317 -25.14 -11.44 20.99
C LEU A 317 -26.24 -12.02 21.90
N LEU A 318 -27.35 -11.29 22.08
CA LEU A 318 -28.47 -11.75 22.92
C LEU A 318 -29.11 -13.02 22.35
N LEU A 319 -29.34 -13.07 21.03
CA LEU A 319 -29.85 -14.26 20.33
C LEU A 319 -28.90 -15.45 20.46
N THR A 320 -27.60 -15.23 20.29
CA THR A 320 -26.57 -16.28 20.41
C THR A 320 -26.48 -16.81 21.83
N LEU A 321 -26.51 -15.93 22.83
CA LEU A 321 -26.48 -16.29 24.25
C LEU A 321 -27.74 -17.08 24.64
N ALA A 322 -28.92 -16.57 24.28
CA ALA A 322 -30.20 -17.23 24.56
C ALA A 322 -30.28 -18.62 23.91
N GLY A 323 -29.91 -18.72 22.62
CA GLY A 323 -29.88 -20.00 21.90
C GLY A 323 -28.87 -20.99 22.50
N SER A 324 -27.71 -20.51 22.93
CA SER A 324 -26.67 -21.35 23.57
C SER A 324 -27.10 -21.86 24.93
N VAL A 325 -27.65 -20.98 25.79
CA VAL A 325 -28.15 -21.36 27.12
C VAL A 325 -29.31 -22.34 27.00
N TYR A 326 -30.26 -22.09 26.10
CA TYR A 326 -31.38 -22.99 25.86
C TYR A 326 -30.91 -24.37 25.42
N THR A 327 -29.97 -24.43 24.46
CA THR A 327 -29.41 -25.71 23.98
C THR A 327 -28.69 -26.45 25.09
N PHE A 328 -27.91 -25.73 25.91
CA PHE A 328 -27.20 -26.31 27.04
C PHE A 328 -28.17 -26.95 28.06
N LEU A 329 -29.20 -26.20 28.48
CA LEU A 329 -30.22 -26.68 29.42
C LEU A 329 -30.96 -27.92 28.91
N LYS A 330 -31.23 -28.02 27.60
CA LYS A 330 -31.90 -29.17 27.01
C LYS A 330 -31.01 -30.39 26.79
N THR A 331 -29.71 -30.19 26.58
CA THR A 331 -28.79 -31.29 26.22
C THR A 331 -27.99 -31.86 27.40
N ILE A 332 -27.89 -31.14 28.52
CA ILE A 332 -27.05 -31.53 29.67
C ILE A 332 -27.47 -32.86 30.31
N HIS A 333 -28.78 -33.11 30.45
CA HIS A 333 -29.33 -34.35 31.01
C HIS A 333 -29.86 -35.33 29.94
N ALA A 334 -29.72 -34.99 28.65
CA ALA A 334 -30.23 -35.81 27.56
C ALA A 334 -29.26 -36.97 27.26
N SER A 335 -29.47 -38.10 27.94
CA SER A 335 -28.66 -39.34 27.79
C SER A 335 -28.75 -39.98 26.40
N GLN A 336 -29.80 -39.65 25.63
CA GLN A 336 -30.04 -40.17 24.28
C GLN A 336 -28.95 -39.77 23.26
N TYR A 337 -28.26 -38.65 23.47
CA TYR A 337 -27.19 -38.20 22.57
C TYR A 337 -25.82 -38.77 22.96
N SER A 338 -25.00 -39.10 21.97
CA SER A 338 -23.62 -39.52 22.22
C SER A 338 -22.80 -38.42 22.90
N LYS A 339 -21.93 -38.81 23.85
CA LYS A 339 -20.97 -37.90 24.51
C LYS A 339 -20.17 -37.07 23.51
N ARG A 340 -19.84 -37.66 22.35
CA ARG A 340 -19.05 -37.03 21.29
C ARG A 340 -19.80 -35.85 20.67
N HIS A 341 -21.05 -36.04 20.24
CA HIS A 341 -21.87 -34.99 19.63
C HIS A 341 -22.20 -33.88 20.61
N ARG A 342 -22.48 -34.19 21.88
CA ARG A 342 -22.68 -33.18 22.93
C ARG A 342 -21.44 -32.30 23.14
N CYS A 343 -20.25 -32.92 23.21
CA CYS A 343 -18.99 -32.19 23.35
C CYS A 343 -18.76 -31.23 22.19
N VAL A 344 -18.93 -31.70 20.95
CA VAL A 344 -18.79 -30.87 19.74
C VAL A 344 -19.76 -29.69 19.76
N THR A 345 -21.04 -29.92 20.06
CA THR A 345 -22.05 -28.85 20.16
C THR A 345 -21.66 -27.80 21.21
N TYR A 346 -21.19 -28.21 22.39
CA TYR A 346 -20.72 -27.26 23.41
C TYR A 346 -19.50 -26.46 22.98
N THR A 347 -18.54 -27.09 22.28
CA THR A 347 -17.41 -26.38 21.71
C THR A 347 -17.85 -25.33 20.69
N LEU A 348 -18.83 -25.64 19.83
CA LEU A 348 -19.34 -24.70 18.83
C LEU A 348 -20.11 -23.53 19.46
N LEU A 349 -20.97 -23.80 20.45
CA LEU A 349 -21.71 -22.77 21.17
C LEU A 349 -20.78 -21.85 21.96
N ALA A 350 -19.82 -22.43 22.70
CA ALA A 350 -18.81 -21.66 23.41
C ALA A 350 -17.98 -20.80 22.44
N GLY A 351 -17.60 -21.37 21.28
CA GLY A 351 -16.91 -20.65 20.21
C GLY A 351 -17.71 -19.49 19.63
N ALA A 352 -19.01 -19.67 19.41
CA ALA A 352 -19.92 -18.64 18.91
C ALA A 352 -20.07 -17.48 19.89
N VAL A 353 -20.35 -17.77 21.17
CA VAL A 353 -20.45 -16.77 22.23
C VAL A 353 -19.12 -16.05 22.44
N LEU A 354 -18.01 -16.79 22.48
CA LEU A 354 -16.67 -16.21 22.63
C LEU A 354 -16.33 -15.26 21.48
N THR A 355 -16.68 -15.63 20.24
CA THR A 355 -16.44 -14.79 19.06
C THR A 355 -17.22 -13.48 19.15
N GLU A 356 -18.51 -13.52 19.52
CA GLU A 356 -19.33 -12.30 19.71
C GLU A 356 -18.82 -11.45 20.87
N ALA A 357 -18.43 -12.07 22.00
CA ALA A 357 -17.89 -11.36 23.16
C ALA A 357 -16.58 -10.64 22.84
N ILE A 358 -15.66 -11.29 22.13
CA ILE A 358 -14.40 -10.68 21.68
C ILE A 358 -14.67 -9.53 20.71
N ILE A 359 -15.61 -9.71 19.77
CA ILE A 359 -16.00 -8.67 18.81
C ILE A 359 -16.56 -7.44 19.53
N LEU A 360 -17.50 -7.64 20.47
CA LEU A 360 -18.07 -6.56 21.28
C LEU A 360 -16.98 -5.85 22.09
N ALA A 361 -16.08 -6.60 22.72
CA ALA A 361 -14.94 -6.02 23.43
C ALA A 361 -14.06 -5.16 22.50
N ARG A 362 -13.72 -5.66 21.29
CA ARG A 362 -12.93 -4.89 20.32
C ARG A 362 -13.62 -3.63 19.84
N TYR A 363 -14.94 -3.66 19.70
CA TYR A 363 -15.73 -2.47 19.39
C TYR A 363 -15.61 -1.44 20.52
N ILE A 364 -15.89 -1.85 21.76
CA ILE A 364 -15.85 -0.99 22.95
C ILE A 364 -14.47 -0.31 23.09
N TYR A 365 -13.39 -1.05 22.83
CA TYR A 365 -12.00 -0.56 22.91
C TYR A 365 -11.44 0.01 21.59
N SER A 366 -12.27 0.31 20.60
CA SER A 366 -11.81 0.81 19.29
C SER A 366 -11.50 2.31 19.30
N ALA A 367 -10.75 2.79 18.30
CA ALA A 367 -10.53 4.22 18.10
C ALA A 367 -11.83 4.98 17.78
N TRP A 368 -12.78 4.30 17.14
CA TRP A 368 -14.07 4.85 16.75
C TRP A 368 -14.95 5.20 17.96
N THR A 369 -14.97 4.35 18.99
CA THR A 369 -15.75 4.60 20.22
C THR A 369 -15.17 5.75 21.05
N LEU A 370 -13.85 5.90 21.07
CA LEU A 370 -13.16 6.99 21.75
C LEU A 370 -13.50 8.37 21.15
N VAL A 371 -13.76 8.44 19.84
CA VAL A 371 -14.16 9.69 19.18
C VAL A 371 -15.60 10.06 19.53
N GLY A 372 -16.48 9.08 19.72
CA GLY A 372 -17.91 9.30 20.00
C GLY A 372 -18.29 9.39 21.49
N ARG A 373 -17.42 8.98 22.43
CA ARG A 373 -17.69 8.98 23.88
C ARG A 373 -16.48 9.52 24.65
N SER A 374 -16.71 10.47 25.56
CA SER A 374 -15.68 11.18 26.33
C SER A 374 -15.42 10.57 27.73
N ASP A 375 -15.61 9.27 27.90
CA ASP A 375 -15.52 8.61 29.22
C ASP A 375 -14.06 8.52 29.74
N HIS A 376 -13.87 8.69 31.05
CA HIS A 376 -12.53 8.76 31.68
C HIS A 376 -11.69 7.48 31.51
N TRP A 377 -12.32 6.31 31.58
CA TRP A 377 -11.63 5.03 31.40
C TRP A 377 -11.17 4.79 29.95
N LEU A 378 -11.87 5.36 28.96
CA LEU A 378 -11.47 5.32 27.54
C LEU A 378 -10.23 6.19 27.30
N LYS A 379 -10.10 7.33 28.00
CA LYS A 379 -8.91 8.19 27.95
C LYS A 379 -7.65 7.44 28.39
N ARG A 380 -7.73 6.61 29.43
CA ARG A 380 -6.59 5.80 29.91
C ARG A 380 -6.04 4.87 28.83
N ARG A 381 -6.91 4.31 27.98
CA ARG A 381 -6.52 3.38 26.91
C ARG A 381 -6.03 4.06 25.63
N SER A 382 -6.19 5.39 25.51
CA SER A 382 -5.76 6.15 24.34
C SER A 382 -4.25 6.03 24.09
N VAL A 383 -3.43 5.96 25.14
CA VAL A 383 -1.97 5.81 25.06
C VAL A 383 -1.59 4.49 24.40
N ASP A 384 -2.17 3.38 24.87
CA ASP A 384 -1.94 2.06 24.27
C ASP A 384 -2.42 2.01 22.83
N LEU A 385 -3.54 2.67 22.55
CA LEU A 385 -4.11 2.72 21.22
C LEU A 385 -3.20 3.51 20.28
N VAL A 386 -2.65 4.65 20.69
CA VAL A 386 -1.66 5.38 19.89
C VAL A 386 -0.39 4.54 19.73
N ASN A 387 0.16 3.96 20.78
CA ASN A 387 1.42 3.21 20.74
C ASN A 387 1.37 1.95 19.87
N ARG A 388 0.18 1.41 19.59
CA ARG A 388 0.03 0.31 18.62
C ARG A 388 0.50 0.74 17.22
N SER A 389 1.46 0.01 16.68
CA SER A 389 1.78 0.05 15.26
C SER A 389 0.61 -0.51 14.44
N ARG A 390 0.30 0.17 13.34
CA ARG A 390 -0.75 -0.09 12.35
C ARG A 390 -0.21 -0.03 10.92
N TRP A 391 1.04 0.37 10.76
CA TRP A 391 1.84 0.29 9.56
C TRP A 391 3.01 -0.66 9.79
N SER A 392 3.45 -1.35 8.74
CA SER A 392 4.56 -2.29 8.83
C SER A 392 5.86 -1.63 9.27
N GLY A 393 6.08 -0.35 8.95
CA GLY A 393 7.32 0.36 9.24
C GLY A 393 8.49 -0.07 8.36
N TYR A 394 8.24 -0.85 7.29
CA TYR A 394 9.27 -1.32 6.37
C TYR A 394 8.98 -0.87 4.95
N MET A 395 10.04 -0.57 4.21
CA MET A 395 10.00 -0.38 2.76
C MET A 395 10.80 -1.47 2.06
N ALA A 396 10.32 -1.92 0.90
CA ALA A 396 11.07 -2.86 0.08
C ALA A 396 12.22 -2.14 -0.63
N GLN A 397 13.29 -2.90 -0.92
CA GLN A 397 14.49 -2.42 -1.56
C GLN A 397 14.79 -3.29 -2.76
N SER A 398 15.15 -2.66 -3.88
CA SER A 398 15.62 -3.33 -5.08
C SER A 398 16.75 -2.55 -5.73
N ASN A 399 17.74 -3.26 -6.24
CA ASN A 399 18.90 -2.68 -6.92
C ASN A 399 19.11 -3.34 -8.28
N LEU A 400 19.20 -2.51 -9.34
CA LEU A 400 19.29 -3.00 -10.71
C LEU A 400 20.62 -3.70 -11.01
N ILE A 401 21.74 -3.11 -10.57
CA ILE A 401 23.09 -3.60 -10.89
C ILE A 401 23.34 -4.92 -10.15
N THR A 402 23.07 -4.98 -8.85
CA THR A 402 23.14 -6.22 -8.05
C THR A 402 22.27 -7.32 -8.68
N PHE A 403 21.05 -7.00 -9.11
CA PHE A 403 20.20 -7.97 -9.81
C PHE A 403 20.84 -8.48 -11.12
N CYS A 404 21.49 -7.61 -11.88
CA CYS A 404 22.17 -7.98 -13.13
C CYS A 404 23.37 -8.91 -12.88
N LEU A 405 24.10 -8.72 -11.78
CA LEU A 405 25.27 -9.53 -11.42
C LEU A 405 24.91 -10.93 -10.90
N GLN A 406 23.86 -11.07 -10.08
CA GLN A 406 23.44 -12.35 -9.46
C GLN A 406 23.13 -13.53 -10.41
N LYS A 407 23.13 -13.31 -11.72
CA LYS A 407 22.70 -14.28 -12.74
C LYS A 407 23.73 -14.47 -13.84
N LEU A 408 24.96 -13.98 -13.63
CA LEU A 408 26.07 -14.37 -14.49
C LEU A 408 26.27 -15.90 -14.41
N PRO A 409 26.59 -16.56 -15.53
CA PRO A 409 26.85 -18.00 -15.53
C PRO A 409 28.01 -18.31 -14.60
N THR A 410 27.94 -19.44 -13.88
CA THR A 410 29.09 -19.92 -13.12
C THR A 410 30.21 -20.37 -14.07
N ASP A 411 31.45 -20.37 -13.60
CA ASP A 411 32.60 -20.79 -14.41
C ASP A 411 32.39 -22.16 -15.06
N SER A 412 31.77 -23.10 -14.33
CA SER A 412 31.37 -24.42 -14.85
C SER A 412 30.39 -24.37 -16.03
N GLN A 413 29.38 -23.49 -15.96
CA GLN A 413 28.39 -23.32 -17.03
C GLN A 413 29.00 -22.66 -18.27
N LEU A 414 29.97 -21.77 -18.05
CA LEU A 414 30.73 -21.14 -19.12
C LEU A 414 31.66 -22.14 -19.81
N GLU A 415 32.33 -23.00 -19.02
CA GLU A 415 33.18 -24.08 -19.52
C GLU A 415 32.40 -25.10 -20.35
N ASP A 416 31.26 -25.60 -19.86
CA ASP A 416 30.38 -26.51 -20.59
C ASP A 416 29.92 -25.92 -21.93
N PHE A 417 29.60 -24.63 -21.94
CA PHE A 417 29.22 -23.92 -23.16
C PHE A 417 30.37 -23.86 -24.17
N LEU A 418 31.57 -23.46 -23.75
CA LEU A 418 32.73 -23.34 -24.63
C LEU A 418 33.14 -24.70 -25.23
N VAL A 419 32.99 -25.77 -24.45
CA VAL A 419 33.17 -27.15 -24.93
C VAL A 419 32.11 -27.54 -25.96
N SER A 420 30.85 -27.19 -25.74
CA SER A 420 29.78 -27.43 -26.73
C SER A 420 29.96 -26.62 -28.01
N PHE A 421 30.51 -25.40 -27.89
CA PHE A 421 30.74 -24.48 -29.01
C PHE A 421 31.88 -24.96 -29.92
N SER A 422 32.98 -25.42 -29.34
CA SER A 422 34.12 -25.95 -30.11
C SER A 422 33.78 -27.23 -30.87
N ARG A 423 32.83 -28.02 -30.36
CA ARG A 423 32.31 -29.23 -31.02
C ARG A 423 31.32 -28.96 -32.15
N GLY A 424 30.76 -27.75 -32.26
CA GLY A 424 29.60 -27.44 -33.09
C GLY A 424 29.85 -26.71 -34.41
N ARG A 425 31.10 -26.54 -34.89
CA ARG A 425 31.33 -25.92 -36.21
C ARG A 425 31.32 -26.95 -37.35
N PRO A 426 30.57 -26.70 -38.45
CA PRO A 426 30.74 -27.45 -39.68
C PRO A 426 32.10 -27.12 -40.28
N SER A 427 32.81 -28.16 -40.71
CA SER A 427 34.07 -28.09 -41.45
C SER A 427 33.90 -27.27 -42.73
N GLY A 428 34.46 -26.05 -42.76
CA GLY A 428 34.49 -25.23 -43.97
C GLY A 428 34.92 -23.80 -43.67
N GLN A 429 36.12 -23.44 -44.15
CA GLN A 429 36.74 -22.10 -44.16
C GLN A 429 37.23 -21.53 -42.83
N LEU A 430 38.41 -21.99 -42.38
CA LEU A 430 39.63 -21.18 -42.26
C LEU A 430 40.78 -22.13 -41.90
N ASP A 431 41.76 -22.28 -42.78
CA ASP A 431 43.00 -23.03 -42.51
C ASP A 431 43.83 -22.33 -41.44
N ILE A 432 43.85 -22.87 -40.22
CA ILE A 432 44.88 -22.60 -39.21
C ILE A 432 45.26 -23.96 -38.59
N PRO A 433 46.57 -24.28 -38.44
CA PRO A 433 47.08 -25.61 -38.10
C PRO A 433 46.92 -25.99 -36.60
N GLY A 434 45.72 -25.88 -36.05
CA GLY A 434 45.38 -26.36 -34.70
C GLY A 434 44.64 -27.71 -34.70
N ALA A 435 43.94 -28.03 -35.79
CA ALA A 435 43.05 -29.21 -35.85
C ALA A 435 43.81 -30.54 -35.98
N VAL A 436 45.06 -30.54 -36.48
CA VAL A 436 45.88 -31.75 -36.65
C VAL A 436 46.52 -32.17 -35.32
N ILE A 437 46.89 -31.21 -34.45
CA ILE A 437 47.51 -31.52 -33.15
C ILE A 437 46.48 -32.10 -32.17
N ALA A 438 45.23 -31.65 -32.23
CA ALA A 438 44.16 -32.14 -31.35
C ALA A 438 43.75 -33.60 -31.65
N ARG A 439 43.91 -34.07 -32.90
CA ARG A 439 43.51 -35.42 -33.31
C ARG A 439 44.57 -36.48 -33.01
N ASN A 440 45.85 -36.12 -33.01
CA ASN A 440 46.95 -37.05 -32.74
C ASN A 440 47.23 -37.32 -31.25
N LEU A 441 46.65 -36.55 -30.33
CA LEU A 441 46.97 -36.66 -28.90
C LEU A 441 46.01 -37.52 -28.07
N GLY A 442 44.94 -38.09 -28.64
CA GLY A 442 44.14 -39.15 -27.98
C GLY A 442 43.69 -38.86 -26.53
N LEU A 443 43.53 -37.60 -26.15
CA LEU A 443 43.29 -37.21 -24.75
C LEU A 443 41.79 -37.13 -24.47
N HIS A 444 41.28 -38.04 -23.64
CA HIS A 444 40.04 -37.81 -22.90
C HIS A 444 40.17 -36.48 -22.14
N ILE A 445 39.33 -35.52 -22.52
CA ILE A 445 39.40 -34.13 -22.08
C ILE A 445 39.02 -34.06 -20.60
N THR A 446 40.02 -34.17 -19.73
CA THR A 446 39.93 -33.78 -18.32
C THR A 446 40.20 -32.28 -18.20
N ALA A 447 39.72 -31.63 -17.14
CA ALA A 447 39.88 -30.19 -16.89
C ALA A 447 41.33 -29.66 -17.04
N LYS A 448 42.33 -30.54 -16.89
CA LYS A 448 43.77 -30.28 -17.10
C LYS A 448 44.15 -30.03 -18.57
N ALA A 449 43.47 -30.65 -19.52
CA ALA A 449 43.68 -30.42 -20.96
C ALA A 449 43.10 -29.07 -21.41
N LEU A 450 42.02 -28.62 -20.77
CA LEU A 450 41.42 -27.30 -20.98
C LEU A 450 42.26 -26.17 -20.37
N SER A 451 42.91 -26.37 -19.22
CA SER A 451 43.89 -25.41 -18.70
C SER A 451 45.12 -25.27 -19.62
N LEU A 452 45.54 -26.36 -20.28
CA LEU A 452 46.60 -26.31 -21.29
C LEU A 452 46.15 -25.62 -22.59
N LEU A 453 44.90 -25.82 -23.01
CA LEU A 453 44.29 -25.08 -24.12
C LEU A 453 44.13 -23.58 -23.80
N ARG A 454 43.77 -23.24 -22.56
CA ARG A 454 43.67 -21.87 -22.00
C ARG A 454 45.04 -21.18 -21.96
N PHE A 455 46.08 -21.92 -21.58
CA PHE A 455 47.47 -21.45 -21.58
C PHE A 455 48.00 -21.25 -23.01
N ARG A 456 47.80 -22.23 -23.90
CA ARG A 456 48.32 -22.18 -25.28
C ARG A 456 47.56 -21.23 -26.22
N LEU A 457 46.26 -21.02 -26.04
CA LEU A 457 45.51 -19.99 -26.80
C LEU A 457 45.90 -18.57 -26.38
N ALA A 458 46.21 -18.35 -25.10
CA ALA A 458 46.71 -17.07 -24.61
C ALA A 458 48.13 -16.76 -25.11
N GLU A 459 48.95 -17.80 -25.29
CA GLU A 459 50.35 -17.70 -25.73
C GLU A 459 50.50 -17.63 -27.26
N ALA A 460 49.64 -18.31 -28.04
CA ALA A 460 49.80 -18.44 -29.49
C ALA A 460 49.25 -17.26 -30.31
N ALA A 461 48.27 -16.50 -29.81
CA ALA A 461 47.75 -15.33 -30.52
C ALA A 461 46.87 -14.46 -29.59
N PRO A 462 47.45 -13.52 -28.83
CA PRO A 462 46.67 -12.64 -27.93
C PRO A 462 45.60 -11.83 -28.69
N GLN A 463 45.81 -11.55 -29.97
CA GLN A 463 44.86 -10.83 -30.82
C GLN A 463 43.73 -11.74 -31.38
N LEU A 464 44.01 -13.00 -31.72
CA LEU A 464 43.05 -13.91 -32.38
C LEU A 464 42.09 -14.58 -31.37
N ALA A 465 42.54 -14.81 -30.14
CA ALA A 465 41.70 -15.30 -29.04
C ALA A 465 40.60 -14.28 -28.69
N GLY A 466 40.92 -12.98 -28.69
CA GLY A 466 39.96 -11.91 -28.44
C GLY A 466 38.84 -11.83 -29.48
N GLU A 467 39.15 -12.00 -30.77
CA GLU A 467 38.17 -11.94 -31.85
C GLU A 467 37.25 -13.16 -31.92
N THR A 468 37.81 -14.36 -31.80
CA THR A 468 37.05 -15.63 -31.85
C THR A 468 36.16 -15.82 -30.63
N LEU A 469 36.66 -15.46 -29.44
CA LEU A 469 35.88 -15.45 -28.20
C LEU A 469 34.86 -14.30 -28.19
N GLY A 470 35.21 -13.13 -28.72
CA GLY A 470 34.28 -12.03 -28.95
C GLY A 470 33.15 -12.42 -29.92
N ALA A 471 33.42 -13.24 -30.93
CA ALA A 471 32.41 -13.81 -31.82
C ALA A 471 31.54 -14.86 -31.11
N ALA A 472 32.13 -15.76 -30.33
CA ALA A 472 31.40 -16.77 -29.54
C ALA A 472 30.50 -16.12 -28.46
N ALA A 473 31.02 -15.11 -27.76
CA ALA A 473 30.27 -14.30 -26.82
C ALA A 473 29.15 -13.54 -27.53
N ARG A 474 29.39 -12.90 -28.68
CA ARG A 474 28.35 -12.26 -29.50
C ARG A 474 27.27 -13.26 -29.93
N GLN A 475 27.64 -14.46 -30.35
CA GLN A 475 26.71 -15.51 -30.76
C GLN A 475 25.90 -16.08 -29.58
N TYR A 476 26.52 -16.22 -28.40
CA TYR A 476 25.83 -16.60 -27.17
C TYR A 476 24.88 -15.49 -26.67
N LEU A 477 25.33 -14.23 -26.71
CA LEU A 477 24.54 -13.04 -26.37
C LEU A 477 23.38 -12.79 -27.35
N GLN A 478 23.50 -13.27 -28.60
CA GLN A 478 22.46 -13.26 -29.62
C GLN A 478 21.52 -14.49 -29.56
N ARG A 479 21.89 -15.57 -28.87
CA ARG A 479 21.01 -16.74 -28.75
C ARG A 479 19.71 -16.36 -28.03
N ARG A 480 18.58 -16.73 -28.66
CA ARG A 480 17.21 -16.50 -28.18
C ARG A 480 17.02 -16.85 -26.69
N SER A 481 17.73 -17.84 -26.15
CA SER A 481 17.68 -18.31 -24.76
C SER A 481 17.77 -17.21 -23.68
N MET A 482 18.74 -16.29 -23.72
CA MET A 482 18.85 -15.24 -22.68
C MET A 482 17.71 -14.21 -22.80
N LEU A 483 17.37 -13.88 -24.04
CA LEU A 483 16.28 -12.97 -24.39
C LEU A 483 14.91 -13.58 -24.02
N GLU A 484 14.75 -14.91 -24.12
CA GLU A 484 13.61 -15.69 -23.66
C GLU A 484 13.56 -15.82 -22.14
N GLN A 485 14.71 -16.00 -21.47
CA GLN A 485 14.79 -15.95 -20.00
C GLN A 485 14.37 -14.57 -19.46
N LEU A 486 14.73 -13.49 -20.14
CA LEU A 486 14.34 -12.11 -19.82
C LEU A 486 12.90 -11.79 -20.22
N LYS A 487 12.36 -12.40 -21.30
CA LYS A 487 10.97 -12.25 -21.73
C LYS A 487 9.99 -13.12 -20.93
N SER A 488 10.45 -14.20 -20.31
CA SER A 488 9.58 -15.11 -19.56
C SER A 488 8.99 -14.43 -18.31
N LYS A 489 7.76 -14.80 -17.92
CA LYS A 489 7.11 -14.40 -16.65
C LYS A 489 8.05 -14.57 -15.43
N SER A 490 9.02 -15.49 -15.52
CA SER A 490 10.02 -15.75 -14.48
C SER A 490 10.95 -14.56 -14.16
N PHE A 491 11.13 -13.59 -15.07
CA PHE A 491 11.96 -12.39 -14.81
C PHE A 491 11.40 -11.58 -13.64
N TRP A 492 10.12 -11.23 -13.70
CA TRP A 492 9.45 -10.44 -12.67
C TRP A 492 9.26 -11.24 -11.39
N ASP A 493 8.96 -12.54 -11.49
CA ASP A 493 8.85 -13.40 -10.30
C ASP A 493 10.16 -13.55 -9.52
N LYS A 494 11.31 -13.43 -10.21
CA LYS A 494 12.64 -13.39 -9.59
C LYS A 494 12.96 -12.01 -9.01
N TYR A 495 12.60 -10.92 -9.71
CA TYR A 495 12.74 -9.56 -9.20
C TYR A 495 11.84 -9.30 -7.96
N LYS A 496 10.77 -10.09 -7.78
CA LYS A 496 9.95 -10.11 -6.56
C LYS A 496 10.66 -10.67 -5.31
N LYS A 497 11.93 -11.14 -5.37
CA LYS A 497 12.72 -11.44 -4.16
C LYS A 497 13.18 -10.12 -3.52
N ARG A 498 12.66 -9.82 -2.33
CA ARG A 498 12.71 -8.49 -1.72
C ARG A 498 13.53 -8.48 -0.43
N ARG A 499 14.51 -7.59 -0.35
CA ARG A 499 15.01 -7.10 0.95
C ARG A 499 14.04 -6.03 1.44
N TYR A 500 13.72 -6.03 2.72
CA TYR A 500 12.95 -4.96 3.35
C TYR A 500 13.84 -4.32 4.40
N VAL A 501 13.80 -2.99 4.45
CA VAL A 501 14.57 -2.16 5.38
C VAL A 501 13.57 -1.37 6.21
N PRO A 502 13.76 -1.24 7.54
CA PRO A 502 12.91 -0.41 8.36
C PRO A 502 13.02 1.05 7.92
N VAL A 503 11.90 1.75 7.84
CA VAL A 503 11.91 3.19 7.60
C VAL A 503 12.39 3.86 8.88
N GLN A 504 13.61 4.38 8.85
CA GLN A 504 14.25 4.98 10.02
C GLN A 504 13.74 6.40 10.28
N ASP A 505 13.75 6.83 11.55
CA ASP A 505 13.33 8.18 11.94
C ASP A 505 14.12 9.27 11.19
N LYS A 506 15.41 9.05 10.94
CA LYS A 506 16.27 9.96 10.17
C LYS A 506 15.76 10.26 8.75
N LEU A 507 15.07 9.29 8.13
CA LEU A 507 14.48 9.39 6.80
C LEU A 507 13.14 10.13 6.86
N THR A 508 12.28 9.80 7.82
CA THR A 508 11.00 10.51 8.01
C THR A 508 11.20 11.96 8.38
N ASP A 509 12.18 12.26 9.24
CA ASP A 509 12.57 13.62 9.63
C ASP A 509 13.04 14.40 8.40
N PHE A 510 13.92 13.78 7.58
CA PHE A 510 14.43 14.44 6.39
C PHE A 510 13.33 14.71 5.35
N ILE A 511 12.42 13.76 5.11
CA ILE A 511 11.28 13.96 4.21
C ILE A 511 10.41 15.11 4.75
N PHE A 512 10.04 15.07 6.03
CA PHE A 512 9.19 16.09 6.65
C PHE A 512 9.82 17.49 6.55
N ASP A 513 11.10 17.63 6.89
CA ASP A 513 11.82 18.90 6.82
C ASP A 513 11.91 19.43 5.39
N GLN A 514 12.14 18.58 4.39
CA GLN A 514 12.21 19.00 2.99
C GLN A 514 10.84 19.48 2.48
N VAL A 515 9.78 18.75 2.81
CA VAL A 515 8.39 19.09 2.44
C VAL A 515 8.01 20.43 3.10
N LYS A 516 8.30 20.59 4.40
CA LYS A 516 8.02 21.82 5.15
C LYS A 516 8.81 23.04 4.64
N LYS A 517 10.10 22.88 4.33
CA LYS A 517 10.92 23.97 3.76
C LYS A 517 10.40 24.44 2.40
N LYS A 518 9.96 23.50 1.57
CA LYS A 518 9.42 23.82 0.25
C LYS A 518 8.06 24.52 0.33
N GLU A 519 7.21 24.10 1.26
CA GLU A 519 5.95 24.78 1.56
C GLU A 519 6.21 26.25 1.94
N ALA A 520 7.14 26.52 2.85
CA ALA A 520 7.47 27.88 3.27
C ALA A 520 7.99 28.73 2.11
N THR A 521 8.86 28.15 1.28
CA THR A 521 9.40 28.79 0.09
C THR A 521 8.31 29.09 -0.94
N PHE A 522 7.34 28.18 -1.11
CA PHE A 522 6.22 28.35 -2.02
C PHE A 522 5.28 29.48 -1.56
N ASN A 523 4.92 29.53 -0.28
CA ASN A 523 4.06 30.59 0.26
C ASN A 523 4.74 31.96 0.20
N GLN A 524 6.01 32.06 0.59
CA GLN A 524 6.77 33.31 0.53
C GLN A 524 6.80 33.86 -0.90
N ARG A 525 7.06 33.00 -1.90
CA ARG A 525 7.04 33.41 -3.31
C ARG A 525 5.66 33.80 -3.80
N LYS A 526 4.60 33.13 -3.33
CA LYS A 526 3.22 33.50 -3.67
C LYS A 526 2.88 34.89 -3.16
N GLU A 527 3.33 35.23 -1.95
CA GLU A 527 3.22 36.58 -1.38
C GLU A 527 4.04 37.59 -2.19
N ASP A 528 5.29 37.27 -2.54
CA ASP A 528 6.16 38.13 -3.35
C ASP A 528 5.60 38.37 -4.77
N ASN A 529 5.08 37.34 -5.43
CA ASN A 529 4.46 37.45 -6.76
C ASN A 529 3.18 38.29 -6.70
N ARG A 530 2.38 38.14 -5.63
CA ARG A 530 1.20 38.98 -5.39
C ARG A 530 1.58 40.45 -5.16
N ALA A 531 2.65 40.70 -4.42
CA ALA A 531 3.18 42.05 -4.19
C ALA A 531 3.77 42.68 -5.47
N THR A 532 4.44 41.87 -6.30
CA THR A 532 5.17 42.34 -7.50
C THR A 532 4.37 42.26 -8.80
N ARG A 533 3.12 41.75 -8.78
CA ARG A 533 2.27 41.50 -9.96
C ARG A 533 2.98 40.73 -11.08
N LYS A 534 3.95 39.88 -10.75
CA LYS A 534 4.64 39.03 -11.73
C LYS A 534 3.84 37.76 -11.98
N PRO A 535 3.68 37.33 -13.25
CA PRO A 535 3.05 36.05 -13.55
C PRO A 535 3.86 34.90 -12.96
N ASP A 536 3.16 33.93 -12.40
CA ASP A 536 3.77 32.79 -11.71
C ASP A 536 4.47 31.88 -12.72
N SER A 537 5.80 32.03 -12.84
CA SER A 537 6.62 31.33 -13.84
C SER A 537 7.19 29.99 -13.34
N HIS A 538 7.02 29.68 -12.05
CA HIS A 538 7.67 28.55 -11.40
C HIS A 538 6.70 27.37 -11.20
N LYS A 539 7.17 26.16 -11.54
CA LYS A 539 6.40 24.94 -11.31
C LYS A 539 6.24 24.69 -9.80
N PRO A 540 5.03 24.37 -9.31
CA PRO A 540 4.84 23.92 -7.94
C PRO A 540 5.62 22.62 -7.70
N MET A 541 5.96 22.34 -6.44
CA MET A 541 6.68 21.11 -6.04
C MET A 541 6.03 19.82 -6.57
N THR A 542 4.71 19.85 -6.78
CA THR A 542 3.93 18.74 -7.34
C THR A 542 4.22 18.43 -8.81
N ASP A 543 4.86 19.35 -9.51
CA ASP A 543 5.23 19.25 -10.93
C ASP A 543 6.76 19.23 -11.15
N SER A 544 7.54 19.38 -10.07
CA SER A 544 9.01 19.30 -10.10
C SER A 544 9.49 17.90 -9.72
N ARG A 545 10.51 17.38 -10.42
CA ARG A 545 11.04 16.01 -10.28
C ARG A 545 12.48 15.96 -9.75
N GLY A 546 12.97 17.08 -9.21
CA GLY A 546 14.36 17.34 -8.85
C GLY A 546 14.90 18.63 -9.47
N ASP A 547 14.19 19.17 -10.47
CA ASP A 547 14.60 20.37 -11.22
C ASP A 547 14.73 21.60 -10.32
N SER A 548 13.83 21.72 -9.33
CA SER A 548 13.88 22.81 -8.35
C SER A 548 15.15 22.73 -7.51
N VAL A 549 15.53 21.53 -7.05
CA VAL A 549 16.74 21.31 -6.25
C VAL A 549 18.00 21.63 -7.04
N ILE A 550 18.10 21.21 -8.31
CA ILE A 550 19.27 21.50 -9.16
C ILE A 550 19.47 23.01 -9.30
N LYS A 551 18.38 23.76 -9.53
CA LYS A 551 18.41 25.23 -9.64
C LYS A 551 18.79 25.91 -8.33
N GLU A 552 18.21 25.48 -7.20
CA GLU A 552 18.47 26.06 -5.87
C GLU A 552 19.92 25.86 -5.42
N GLU A 553 20.47 24.67 -5.66
CA GLU A 553 21.81 24.28 -5.22
C GLU A 553 22.92 24.79 -6.16
N LYS A 554 22.54 25.49 -7.24
CA LYS A 554 23.43 25.99 -8.31
C LYS A 554 24.38 24.90 -8.79
N VAL A 555 23.84 23.69 -8.98
CA VAL A 555 24.60 22.55 -9.48
C VAL A 555 24.59 22.64 -11.00
N VAL A 556 25.72 22.32 -11.64
CA VAL A 556 26.00 22.42 -13.07
C VAL A 556 24.74 22.41 -13.94
N ASP A 557 24.49 23.49 -14.70
CA ASP A 557 23.34 23.64 -15.61
C ASP A 557 23.18 22.45 -16.58
N SER A 558 24.25 21.68 -16.78
CA SER A 558 24.30 20.44 -17.54
C SER A 558 23.56 19.24 -16.95
N LEU A 559 23.00 19.26 -15.73
CA LEU A 559 22.26 18.10 -15.18
C LEU A 559 20.77 18.10 -15.58
N GLY A 560 20.24 19.23 -16.05
CA GLY A 560 18.82 19.40 -16.34
C GLY A 560 18.25 18.42 -17.37
N TRP A 561 19.06 17.95 -18.34
CA TRP A 561 18.61 16.97 -19.36
C TRP A 561 18.22 15.60 -18.77
N SER A 562 18.66 15.30 -17.55
CA SER A 562 18.34 14.03 -16.87
C SER A 562 16.91 14.00 -16.31
N LEU A 563 16.28 15.18 -16.17
CA LEU A 563 14.96 15.38 -15.58
C LEU A 563 13.98 16.05 -16.56
N HIS A 564 14.45 17.04 -17.32
CA HIS A 564 13.66 17.79 -18.30
C HIS A 564 13.57 17.05 -19.65
N GLY A 565 12.39 17.06 -20.26
CA GLY A 565 12.16 16.44 -21.58
C GLY A 565 12.16 14.91 -21.58
N LYS A 566 12.19 14.27 -20.40
CA LYS A 566 12.12 12.81 -20.23
C LYS A 566 10.83 12.41 -19.51
N ASP A 567 10.38 11.19 -19.78
CA ASP A 567 9.32 10.57 -18.98
C ASP A 567 9.82 10.31 -17.55
N PHE A 568 8.91 10.29 -16.58
CA PHE A 568 9.28 10.18 -15.17
C PHE A 568 10.00 8.86 -14.84
N ASP A 569 9.57 7.75 -15.43
CA ASP A 569 10.18 6.43 -15.30
C ASP A 569 11.60 6.38 -15.89
N GLU A 570 11.84 7.14 -16.96
CA GLU A 570 13.16 7.27 -17.56
C GLU A 570 14.13 8.01 -16.62
N SER A 571 13.71 9.17 -16.08
CA SER A 571 14.49 9.92 -15.10
C SER A 571 14.76 9.11 -13.83
N LEU A 572 13.76 8.39 -13.32
CA LEU A 572 13.89 7.54 -12.13
C LEU A 572 14.95 6.45 -12.36
N LEU A 573 14.93 5.77 -13.51
CA LEU A 573 15.88 4.71 -13.81
C LEU A 573 17.31 5.25 -14.03
N LEU A 574 17.44 6.40 -14.70
CA LEU A 574 18.72 7.10 -14.88
C LEU A 574 19.38 7.45 -13.54
N TRP A 575 18.62 8.12 -12.68
CA TRP A 575 19.10 8.55 -11.37
C TRP A 575 19.37 7.36 -10.46
N HIS A 576 18.61 6.26 -10.57
CA HIS A 576 18.87 5.03 -9.82
C HIS A 576 20.26 4.47 -10.13
N ILE A 577 20.58 4.31 -11.42
CA ILE A 577 21.88 3.82 -11.88
C ILE A 577 22.98 4.77 -11.43
N ALA A 578 22.78 6.08 -11.63
CA ALA A 578 23.78 7.07 -11.26
C ALA A 578 24.09 7.08 -9.75
N THR A 579 23.04 7.01 -8.93
CA THR A 579 23.15 6.97 -7.46
C THR A 579 23.89 5.71 -6.98
N ASP A 580 23.59 4.55 -7.58
CA ASP A 580 24.27 3.29 -7.22
C ASP A 580 25.75 3.31 -7.60
N LEU A 581 26.09 3.83 -8.79
CA LEU A 581 27.48 3.96 -9.24
C LEU A 581 28.27 4.94 -8.35
N CYS A 582 27.72 6.12 -8.06
CA CYS A 582 28.33 7.08 -7.14
C CYS A 582 28.51 6.51 -5.73
N TYR A 583 27.57 5.67 -5.26
CA TYR A 583 27.67 5.00 -3.96
C TYR A 583 28.83 4.00 -3.95
N ARG A 584 28.92 3.12 -4.95
CA ARG A 584 29.96 2.08 -5.03
C ARG A 584 31.36 2.67 -5.17
N GLU A 585 31.53 3.67 -6.02
CA GLU A 585 32.80 4.37 -6.18
C GLU A 585 33.26 5.02 -4.88
N GLU A 586 32.33 5.63 -4.14
CA GLU A 586 32.66 6.27 -2.88
C GLU A 586 33.05 5.26 -1.78
N VAL A 587 32.39 4.10 -1.76
CA VAL A 587 32.75 3.00 -0.86
C VAL A 587 34.14 2.47 -1.22
N ASN A 588 34.42 2.29 -2.51
CA ASN A 588 35.73 1.85 -3.00
C ASN A 588 36.86 2.80 -2.59
N GLN A 589 36.67 4.11 -2.78
CA GLN A 589 37.62 5.15 -2.35
C GLN A 589 37.88 5.14 -0.83
N ARG A 590 36.86 4.81 -0.02
CA ARG A 590 37.04 4.67 1.44
C ARG A 590 37.87 3.44 1.77
N ASN A 591 37.55 2.29 1.18
CA ASN A 591 38.29 1.05 1.42
C ASN A 591 39.77 1.20 1.05
N SER A 592 40.07 1.81 -0.11
CA SER A 592 41.45 2.09 -0.52
C SER A 592 42.20 3.04 0.42
N SER A 593 41.49 3.99 1.04
CA SER A 593 42.08 4.91 2.03
C SER A 593 42.30 4.27 3.41
N THR A 594 41.45 3.31 3.80
CA THR A 594 41.58 2.57 5.06
C THR A 594 42.74 1.56 5.00
N ASP A 595 42.97 0.92 3.86
CA ASP A 595 44.13 0.04 3.65
C ASP A 595 45.47 0.81 3.71
N GLN A 596 45.50 2.07 3.26
CA GLN A 596 46.68 2.93 3.42
C GLN A 596 46.87 3.45 4.85
N GLN A 597 45.80 3.63 5.63
CA GLN A 597 45.86 4.09 7.03
C GLN A 597 46.17 2.95 8.03
N ALA A 598 45.92 1.69 7.69
CA ALA A 598 46.34 0.54 8.50
C ALA A 598 47.88 0.42 8.61
N ALA A 599 48.63 1.05 7.70
CA ALA A 599 50.09 1.10 7.71
C ALA A 599 50.69 2.33 8.43
N GLY A 600 49.88 3.25 8.97
CA GLY A 600 50.37 4.43 9.70
C GLY A 600 49.28 5.21 10.45
N LEU A 601 49.44 5.30 11.77
CA LEU A 601 48.65 6.04 12.78
C LEU A 601 47.14 6.23 12.53
N GLN A 602 46.34 5.55 13.36
CA GLN A 602 44.89 5.67 13.43
C GLN A 602 44.43 7.13 13.73
N VAL A 603 43.89 7.81 12.72
CA VAL A 603 43.05 9.00 12.94
C VAL A 603 41.59 8.57 12.81
N ASN A 604 40.89 8.61 13.95
CA ASN A 604 39.50 8.23 14.16
C ASN A 604 38.52 9.20 13.44
N THR A 605 38.50 9.18 12.10
CA THR A 605 37.73 10.11 11.24
C THR A 605 36.24 9.78 11.14
N GLY A 606 35.81 8.60 11.63
CA GLY A 606 34.41 8.18 11.67
C GLY A 606 33.50 9.00 12.60
N ASN A 607 34.06 9.76 13.54
CA ASN A 607 33.31 10.48 14.58
C ASN A 607 33.10 11.99 14.31
N SER A 608 33.52 12.52 13.16
CA SER A 608 33.24 13.93 12.84
C SER A 608 31.75 14.16 12.51
N ARG A 609 31.13 15.18 13.09
CA ARG A 609 29.74 15.63 12.82
C ARG A 609 29.48 15.82 11.31
N ILE A 610 30.53 16.18 10.56
CA ILE A 610 30.51 16.32 9.10
C ILE A 610 30.36 14.96 8.41
N GLY A 611 31.16 13.97 8.81
CA GLY A 611 31.11 12.61 8.27
C GLY A 611 29.76 11.94 8.52
N GLN A 612 29.19 12.12 9.71
CA GLN A 612 27.85 11.61 10.05
C GLN A 612 26.74 12.21 9.17
N GLN A 613 26.83 13.50 8.82
CA GLN A 613 25.85 14.14 7.93
C GLN A 613 25.96 13.63 6.49
N VAL A 614 27.18 13.45 5.97
CA VAL A 614 27.40 12.86 4.64
C VAL A 614 26.81 11.46 4.59
N GLU A 615 27.08 10.65 5.62
CA GLU A 615 26.55 9.29 5.72
C GLU A 615 25.02 9.27 5.76
N LYS A 616 24.41 10.14 6.59
CA LYS A 616 22.95 10.27 6.66
C LYS A 616 22.34 10.58 5.30
N HIS A 617 22.85 11.57 4.56
CA HIS A 617 22.31 11.92 3.24
C HIS A 617 22.51 10.80 2.21
N ARG A 618 23.66 10.13 2.25
CA ARG A 618 23.98 9.01 1.38
C ARG A 618 23.02 7.85 1.56
N GLU A 619 22.84 7.41 2.81
CA GLU A 619 21.91 6.32 3.15
C GLU A 619 20.49 6.65 2.70
N ILE A 620 20.01 7.87 2.99
CA ILE A 620 18.68 8.35 2.56
C ILE A 620 18.54 8.29 1.04
N GLY A 621 19.53 8.81 0.29
CA GLY A 621 19.48 8.82 -1.17
C GLY A 621 19.44 7.42 -1.78
N VAL A 622 20.27 6.51 -1.28
CA VAL A 622 20.31 5.11 -1.74
C VAL A 622 19.03 4.36 -1.36
N GLU A 623 18.53 4.55 -0.15
CA GLU A 623 17.31 3.91 0.34
C GLU A 623 16.06 4.32 -0.47
N ILE A 624 15.90 5.62 -0.75
CA ILE A 624 14.78 6.12 -1.58
C ILE A 624 14.95 5.65 -3.03
N SER A 625 16.17 5.70 -3.59
CA SER A 625 16.48 5.22 -4.94
C SER A 625 16.04 3.76 -5.14
N ASN A 626 16.47 2.88 -4.24
CA ASN A 626 16.14 1.46 -4.27
C ASN A 626 14.63 1.21 -4.04
N TYR A 627 13.98 2.02 -3.20
CA TYR A 627 12.55 1.93 -2.93
C TYR A 627 11.71 2.36 -4.15
N LEU A 628 12.04 3.48 -4.80
CA LEU A 628 11.33 3.95 -5.99
C LEU A 628 11.55 3.02 -7.18
N LEU A 629 12.74 2.43 -7.34
CA LEU A 629 12.94 1.36 -8.32
C LEU A 629 12.05 0.15 -8.03
N TYR A 630 11.91 -0.24 -6.76
CA TYR A 630 10.98 -1.29 -6.36
C TYR A 630 9.54 -0.94 -6.75
N ILE A 631 9.07 0.27 -6.45
CA ILE A 631 7.72 0.71 -6.82
C ILE A 631 7.55 0.67 -8.34
N MET A 632 8.53 1.17 -9.10
CA MET A 632 8.48 1.16 -10.57
C MET A 632 8.35 -0.25 -11.16
N VAL A 633 9.04 -1.23 -10.58
CA VAL A 633 9.05 -2.60 -11.11
C VAL A 633 7.87 -3.42 -10.61
N VAL A 634 7.52 -3.30 -9.33
CA VAL A 634 6.55 -4.18 -8.67
C VAL A 634 5.14 -3.57 -8.67
N HIS A 635 5.03 -2.26 -8.56
CA HIS A 635 3.77 -1.52 -8.51
C HIS A 635 3.77 -0.32 -9.48
N PRO A 636 4.04 -0.53 -10.79
CA PRO A 636 4.21 0.55 -11.77
C PRO A 636 3.00 1.48 -11.87
N LEU A 637 1.79 0.97 -11.60
CA LEU A 637 0.55 1.74 -11.58
C LEU A 637 0.53 2.86 -10.51
N MET A 638 1.44 2.82 -9.53
CA MET A 638 1.59 3.90 -8.55
C MET A 638 2.44 5.08 -9.05
N LEU A 639 3.15 4.95 -10.18
CA LEU A 639 4.00 6.02 -10.70
C LEU A 639 3.44 6.67 -11.96
N SER A 640 2.80 5.88 -12.82
CA SER A 640 2.28 6.35 -14.11
C SER A 640 1.26 5.38 -14.70
N SER A 641 0.30 5.93 -15.46
CA SER A 641 -0.61 5.18 -16.33
C SER A 641 0.12 4.44 -17.46
N SER A 642 1.31 4.90 -17.88
CA SER A 642 2.14 4.27 -18.94
C SER A 642 3.02 3.12 -18.45
N THR A 643 2.45 2.22 -17.63
CA THR A 643 3.15 1.09 -16.98
C THR A 643 4.01 0.24 -17.91
N THR A 644 3.57 0.02 -19.16
CA THR A 644 4.29 -0.83 -20.13
C THR A 644 5.64 -0.23 -20.54
N MET A 645 5.77 1.09 -20.61
CA MET A 645 7.00 1.73 -21.06
C MET A 645 8.10 1.66 -19.99
N ALA A 646 7.75 1.92 -18.73
CA ALA A 646 8.66 1.78 -17.59
C ALA A 646 9.23 0.36 -17.47
N ILE A 647 8.34 -0.63 -17.60
CA ILE A 647 8.70 -2.05 -17.62
C ILE A 647 9.65 -2.35 -18.79
N LYS A 648 9.36 -1.84 -20.00
CA LYS A 648 10.20 -2.03 -21.19
C LYS A 648 11.59 -1.41 -20.99
N ARG A 649 11.67 -0.15 -20.52
CA ARG A 649 12.93 0.56 -20.22
C ARG A 649 13.79 -0.20 -19.22
N CYS A 650 13.19 -0.65 -18.11
CA CYS A 650 13.90 -1.43 -17.09
C CYS A 650 14.43 -2.75 -17.64
N ARG A 651 13.61 -3.49 -18.41
CA ARG A 651 14.00 -4.76 -19.04
C ARG A 651 15.13 -4.57 -20.05
N ASP A 652 15.02 -3.59 -20.93
CA ASP A 652 16.01 -3.34 -21.98
C ASP A 652 17.34 -2.87 -21.35
N THR A 653 17.28 -2.09 -20.26
CA THR A 653 18.44 -1.68 -19.46
C THR A 653 19.11 -2.83 -18.71
N CYS A 654 18.33 -3.71 -18.09
CA CYS A 654 18.87 -4.93 -17.49
C CYS A 654 19.52 -5.84 -18.53
N ALA A 655 18.90 -5.98 -19.70
CA ALA A 655 19.48 -6.76 -20.79
C ALA A 655 20.83 -6.18 -21.21
N GLU A 656 20.90 -4.86 -21.38
CA GLU A 656 22.14 -4.17 -21.75
C GLU A 656 23.25 -4.32 -20.70
N ALA A 657 22.94 -4.08 -19.42
CA ALA A 657 23.91 -4.24 -18.34
C ALA A 657 24.43 -5.68 -18.25
N ARG A 658 23.54 -6.67 -18.37
CA ARG A 658 23.94 -8.09 -18.38
C ARG A 658 24.83 -8.44 -19.56
N ARG A 659 24.55 -7.90 -20.75
CA ARG A 659 25.42 -8.13 -21.92
C ARG A 659 26.82 -7.57 -21.66
N HIS A 660 26.91 -6.38 -21.08
CA HIS A 660 28.18 -5.77 -20.72
C HIS A 660 28.94 -6.60 -19.68
N PHE A 661 28.31 -6.90 -18.54
CA PHE A 661 28.93 -7.70 -17.49
C PHE A 661 29.31 -9.10 -17.97
N LEU A 662 28.51 -9.74 -18.81
CA LEU A 662 28.88 -11.05 -19.35
C LEU A 662 30.10 -10.96 -20.28
N LYS A 663 30.18 -9.93 -21.12
CA LYS A 663 31.33 -9.70 -21.99
C LYS A 663 32.61 -9.53 -21.17
N GLU A 664 32.57 -8.66 -20.17
CA GLU A 664 33.71 -8.39 -19.29
C GLU A 664 34.05 -9.63 -18.43
N HIS A 665 33.05 -10.41 -17.98
CA HIS A 665 33.27 -11.62 -17.17
C HIS A 665 33.97 -12.71 -17.97
N ILE A 666 33.59 -12.85 -19.24
CA ILE A 666 34.28 -13.72 -20.18
C ILE A 666 35.72 -13.23 -20.35
N GLN A 667 35.94 -11.96 -20.70
CA GLN A 667 37.29 -11.42 -20.93
C GLN A 667 38.22 -11.59 -19.72
N THR A 668 37.73 -11.32 -18.51
CA THR A 668 38.51 -11.42 -17.27
C THR A 668 38.84 -12.87 -16.90
N ASN A 669 37.94 -13.83 -17.16
CA ASN A 669 38.22 -15.25 -16.95
C ASN A 669 39.34 -15.81 -17.86
N PHE A 670 39.65 -15.15 -18.97
CA PHE A 670 40.78 -15.52 -19.84
C PHE A 670 42.03 -14.67 -19.60
N SER A 671 41.96 -13.66 -18.74
CA SER A 671 43.12 -12.90 -18.28
C SER A 671 43.87 -13.69 -17.19
N SER A 672 45.19 -13.55 -17.15
CA SER A 672 46.03 -14.04 -16.04
C SER A 672 45.75 -13.31 -14.73
N ASP A 673 45.20 -12.10 -14.81
CA ASP A 673 44.88 -11.23 -13.68
C ASP A 673 43.46 -11.49 -13.13
N LYS A 674 43.37 -12.31 -12.07
CA LYS A 674 42.12 -12.62 -11.36
C LYS A 674 41.60 -11.47 -10.49
N SER A 675 42.37 -10.40 -10.28
CA SER A 675 41.92 -9.23 -9.50
C SER A 675 40.77 -8.46 -10.19
N LYS A 676 40.57 -8.69 -11.50
CA LYS A 676 39.54 -8.04 -12.33
C LYS A 676 38.24 -8.82 -12.45
N ILE A 677 38.07 -9.95 -11.75
CA ILE A 677 36.80 -10.72 -11.80
C ILE A 677 35.65 -9.81 -11.39
N ILE A 678 34.63 -9.73 -12.24
CA ILE A 678 33.47 -8.87 -11.97
C ILE A 678 32.76 -9.32 -10.70
N SER A 679 32.68 -8.40 -9.76
CA SER A 679 32.01 -8.52 -8.49
C SER A 679 31.09 -7.32 -8.28
N GLU A 680 30.31 -7.34 -7.21
CA GLU A 680 29.54 -6.16 -6.80
C GLU A 680 30.45 -4.96 -6.46
N GLU A 681 31.71 -5.21 -6.08
CA GLU A 681 32.64 -4.17 -5.64
C GLU A 681 33.22 -3.41 -6.83
N ASN A 682 33.60 -4.09 -7.92
CA ASN A 682 34.23 -3.45 -9.09
C ASN A 682 33.29 -3.15 -10.26
N ALA A 683 32.00 -3.53 -10.17
CA ALA A 683 31.04 -3.31 -11.25
C ALA A 683 30.94 -1.83 -11.69
N HIS A 684 31.13 -0.90 -10.75
CA HIS A 684 31.13 0.53 -11.04
C HIS A 684 32.31 0.95 -11.93
N GLU A 685 33.51 0.42 -11.71
CA GLU A 685 34.70 0.70 -12.52
C GLU A 685 34.48 0.24 -13.97
N THR A 686 33.95 -0.98 -14.15
CA THR A 686 33.69 -1.53 -15.49
C THR A 686 32.70 -0.68 -16.27
N LEU A 687 31.69 -0.10 -15.61
CA LEU A 687 30.68 0.73 -16.26
C LEU A 687 31.14 2.17 -16.49
N LEU A 688 31.88 2.76 -15.54
CA LEU A 688 32.35 4.14 -15.63
C LEU A 688 33.54 4.27 -16.60
N ASN A 689 34.36 3.24 -16.79
CA ASN A 689 35.51 3.29 -17.71
C ASN A 689 35.11 3.26 -19.20
N VAL A 690 33.87 2.91 -19.54
CA VAL A 690 33.41 2.95 -20.93
C VAL A 690 33.26 4.41 -21.37
N ASP A 691 33.94 4.77 -22.46
CA ASP A 691 33.76 6.07 -23.08
C ASP A 691 32.48 6.08 -23.92
N THR A 692 31.64 7.09 -23.67
CA THR A 692 30.31 7.22 -24.27
C THR A 692 30.16 8.63 -24.82
N PRO A 693 30.82 8.96 -25.94
CA PRO A 693 30.82 10.31 -26.50
C PRO A 693 29.44 10.74 -27.04
N LEU A 694 28.57 9.79 -27.35
CA LEU A 694 27.21 10.01 -27.82
C LEU A 694 26.19 9.34 -26.88
N ARG A 695 25.04 10.00 -26.68
CA ARG A 695 23.94 9.42 -25.88
C ARG A 695 23.41 8.15 -26.51
N ALA A 696 23.00 7.20 -25.68
CA ALA A 696 22.51 5.91 -26.16
C ALA A 696 21.27 6.05 -27.06
N SER A 697 20.43 7.05 -26.81
CA SER A 697 19.25 7.36 -27.63
C SER A 697 19.61 7.75 -29.08
N VAL A 698 20.73 8.43 -29.28
CA VAL A 698 21.22 8.86 -30.61
C VAL A 698 21.77 7.66 -31.38
N VAL A 699 22.47 6.76 -30.70
CA VAL A 699 23.12 5.60 -31.32
C VAL A 699 22.14 4.45 -31.62
N LYS A 700 21.13 4.25 -30.76
CA LYS A 700 20.22 3.09 -30.86
C LYS A 700 18.85 3.41 -31.46
N GLY A 701 18.47 4.68 -31.56
CA GLY A 701 17.15 5.11 -31.99
C GLY A 701 16.03 4.40 -31.21
N ASP A 702 14.91 4.10 -31.86
CA ASP A 702 13.76 3.44 -31.22
C ASP A 702 13.90 1.94 -30.95
N LYS A 703 15.01 1.32 -31.36
CA LYS A 703 15.22 -0.14 -31.23
C LYS A 703 15.43 -0.59 -29.78
N SER A 704 15.95 0.26 -28.91
CA SER A 704 16.17 -0.01 -27.48
C SER A 704 15.79 1.21 -26.66
N LYS A 705 15.01 1.04 -25.60
CA LYS A 705 14.70 2.12 -24.64
C LYS A 705 15.62 2.06 -23.41
N SER A 706 16.81 1.45 -23.54
CA SER A 706 17.76 1.36 -22.43
C SER A 706 18.36 2.73 -22.09
N VAL A 707 18.54 2.94 -20.79
CA VAL A 707 19.14 4.16 -20.23
C VAL A 707 20.47 3.90 -19.50
N LEU A 708 21.10 2.73 -19.69
CA LEU A 708 22.28 2.32 -18.92
C LEU A 708 23.41 3.35 -19.01
N TRP A 709 23.82 3.68 -20.23
CA TRP A 709 24.96 4.56 -20.48
C TRP A 709 24.65 6.02 -20.18
N ASP A 710 23.41 6.45 -20.42
CA ASP A 710 22.95 7.77 -19.99
C ASP A 710 23.03 7.89 -18.46
N GLY A 711 22.72 6.83 -17.71
CA GLY A 711 22.88 6.76 -16.25
C GLY A 711 24.35 6.77 -15.81
N CYS A 712 25.24 6.09 -16.55
CA CYS A 712 26.68 6.13 -16.30
C CYS A 712 27.25 7.54 -16.54
N PHE A 713 26.81 8.21 -17.61
CA PHE A 713 27.20 9.58 -17.91
C PHE A 713 26.71 10.55 -16.82
N LEU A 714 25.48 10.37 -16.32
CA LEU A 714 24.97 11.12 -15.17
C LEU A 714 25.82 10.90 -13.90
N ALA A 715 26.24 9.66 -13.63
CA ALA A 715 27.16 9.37 -12.51
C ALA A 715 28.47 10.14 -12.62
N LYS A 716 29.11 10.13 -13.81
CA LYS A 716 30.34 10.89 -14.08
C LYS A 716 30.15 12.38 -13.76
N LYS A 717 29.02 12.97 -14.19
CA LYS A 717 28.69 14.37 -13.90
C LYS A 717 28.45 14.65 -12.41
N LEU A 718 27.81 13.74 -11.68
CA LEU A 718 27.65 13.87 -10.23
C LEU A 718 28.99 13.73 -9.48
N ASN A 719 29.94 12.98 -10.02
CA ASN A 719 31.27 12.81 -9.46
C ASN A 719 32.18 14.03 -9.67
N GLU A 720 31.87 14.92 -10.62
CA GLU A 720 32.56 16.21 -10.78
C GLU A 720 32.36 17.13 -9.56
N ILE A 721 31.34 16.89 -8.74
CA ILE A 721 31.09 17.62 -7.48
C ILE A 721 32.09 17.15 -6.42
N LYS A 722 33.21 17.89 -6.29
CA LYS A 722 34.30 17.58 -5.34
C LYS A 722 33.86 17.52 -3.87
N ASP A 723 32.91 18.37 -3.48
CA ASP A 723 32.37 18.36 -2.11
C ASP A 723 31.38 17.21 -1.92
N ARG A 724 31.82 16.15 -1.21
CA ARG A 724 31.02 14.96 -0.87
C ARG A 724 29.74 15.31 -0.11
N ARG A 725 29.79 16.33 0.76
CA ARG A 725 28.61 16.81 1.49
C ARG A 725 27.59 17.36 0.52
N LYS A 726 27.99 18.31 -0.33
CA LYS A 726 27.11 18.90 -1.34
C LYS A 726 26.56 17.84 -2.29
N LYS A 727 27.41 16.92 -2.77
CA LYS A 727 27.01 15.82 -3.66
C LYS A 727 25.85 14.98 -3.10
N TRP A 728 26.01 14.41 -1.90
CA TRP A 728 24.95 13.58 -1.31
C TRP A 728 23.75 14.38 -0.82
N HIS A 729 23.96 15.63 -0.41
CA HIS A 729 22.87 16.53 -0.10
C HIS A 729 21.95 16.73 -1.32
N VAL A 730 22.52 17.06 -2.48
CA VAL A 730 21.79 17.22 -3.75
C VAL A 730 21.09 15.93 -4.14
N ILE A 731 21.80 14.78 -4.15
CA ILE A 731 21.24 13.48 -4.54
C ILE A 731 20.04 13.12 -3.63
N SER A 732 20.19 13.23 -2.32
CA SER A 732 19.11 12.92 -1.38
C SER A 732 17.89 13.85 -1.54
N ARG A 733 18.10 15.14 -1.79
CA ARG A 733 17.02 16.10 -2.04
C ARG A 733 16.28 15.82 -3.36
N VAL A 734 16.99 15.49 -4.43
CA VAL A 734 16.37 15.10 -5.72
C VAL A 734 15.49 13.86 -5.54
N TRP A 735 15.96 12.86 -4.80
CA TRP A 735 15.18 11.66 -4.53
C TRP A 735 13.92 11.91 -3.70
N VAL A 736 13.98 12.80 -2.70
CA VAL A 736 12.77 13.21 -1.96
C VAL A 736 11.78 13.92 -2.87
N GLU A 737 12.25 14.76 -3.79
CA GLU A 737 11.39 15.45 -4.76
C GLU A 737 10.75 14.46 -5.74
N MET A 738 11.49 13.49 -6.26
CA MET A 738 10.93 12.40 -7.08
C MET A 738 9.91 11.56 -6.30
N LEU A 739 10.15 11.30 -5.02
CA LEU A 739 9.21 10.57 -4.16
C LEU A 739 7.92 11.37 -3.95
N CYS A 740 8.01 12.67 -3.72
CA CYS A 740 6.85 13.54 -3.58
C CYS A 740 6.08 13.65 -4.91
N TYR A 741 6.79 13.78 -6.03
CA TYR A 741 6.19 13.76 -7.36
C TYR A 741 5.41 12.46 -7.61
N ALA A 742 6.04 11.31 -7.36
CA ALA A 742 5.41 10.00 -7.48
C ALA A 742 4.17 9.88 -6.57
N ALA A 743 4.29 10.33 -5.31
CA ALA A 743 3.21 10.26 -4.34
C ALA A 743 1.97 11.03 -4.77
N VAL A 744 2.13 12.22 -5.35
CA VAL A 744 1.01 13.07 -5.75
C VAL A 744 0.40 12.64 -7.10
N GLN A 745 1.17 11.95 -7.95
CA GLN A 745 0.69 11.42 -9.24
C GLN A 745 0.03 10.04 -9.12
N CYS A 746 0.22 9.36 -8.00
CA CYS A 746 -0.43 8.09 -7.72
C CYS A 746 -1.92 8.31 -7.47
N GLY A 747 -2.78 7.56 -8.17
CA GLY A 747 -4.22 7.63 -7.95
C GLY A 747 -4.63 7.13 -6.56
N GLY A 748 -5.73 7.68 -6.05
CA GLY A 748 -6.31 7.35 -4.76
C GLY A 748 -6.64 5.87 -4.62
N TYR A 749 -7.08 5.22 -5.71
CA TYR A 749 -7.31 3.78 -5.75
C TYR A 749 -6.05 2.98 -5.40
N GLN A 750 -4.91 3.29 -6.03
CA GLN A 750 -3.67 2.55 -5.82
C GLN A 750 -3.12 2.76 -4.41
N HIS A 751 -3.28 3.96 -3.84
CA HIS A 751 -2.97 4.22 -2.43
C HIS A 751 -3.81 3.35 -1.48
N ALA A 752 -5.12 3.28 -1.71
CA ALA A 752 -6.04 2.45 -0.94
C ALA A 752 -5.74 0.94 -1.09
N GLU A 753 -5.37 0.50 -2.28
CA GLU A 753 -5.10 -0.91 -2.57
C GLU A 753 -3.88 -1.44 -1.81
N ARG A 754 -2.90 -0.57 -1.49
CA ARG A 754 -1.67 -0.94 -0.77
C ARG A 754 -1.83 -1.04 0.73
N LEU A 755 -2.91 -0.51 1.31
CA LEU A 755 -3.17 -0.62 2.75
C LEU A 755 -3.33 -2.08 3.21
N LYS A 756 -3.76 -2.97 2.31
CA LYS A 756 -3.95 -4.41 2.55
C LYS A 756 -2.66 -5.18 2.87
N GLU A 757 -1.51 -4.63 2.52
CA GLU A 757 -0.18 -5.21 2.73
C GLU A 757 0.62 -4.49 3.84
N GLY A 758 -0.08 -3.72 4.68
CA GLY A 758 0.52 -3.01 5.80
C GLY A 758 1.08 -1.64 5.44
N GLY A 759 0.62 -1.03 4.34
CA GLY A 759 0.91 0.34 3.90
C GLY A 759 2.30 0.55 3.28
N GLU A 760 2.37 1.41 2.26
CA GLU A 760 3.62 1.78 1.57
C GLU A 760 4.02 3.23 1.95
N LEU A 761 5.32 3.52 2.05
CA LEU A 761 5.84 4.85 2.45
C LEU A 761 5.31 5.97 1.55
N ILE A 762 5.14 5.68 0.25
CA ILE A 762 4.64 6.65 -0.73
C ILE A 762 3.23 7.18 -0.37
N THR A 763 2.38 6.36 0.26
CA THR A 763 1.05 6.79 0.72
C THR A 763 1.15 7.75 1.91
N PHE A 764 2.13 7.54 2.80
CA PHE A 764 2.40 8.49 3.90
C PHE A 764 2.87 9.83 3.36
N VAL A 765 3.78 9.82 2.37
CA VAL A 765 4.25 11.05 1.72
C VAL A 765 3.10 11.77 0.99
N CYS A 766 2.19 11.03 0.35
CA CYS A 766 1.02 11.61 -0.32
C CYS A 766 0.10 12.37 0.66
N LEU A 767 -0.23 11.74 1.79
CA LEU A 767 -1.03 12.41 2.83
C LEU A 767 -0.27 13.56 3.49
N LEU A 768 1.04 13.41 3.74
CA LEU A 768 1.85 14.50 4.28
C LEU A 768 1.87 15.72 3.36
N MET A 769 2.07 15.51 2.05
CA MET A 769 2.01 16.56 1.04
C MET A 769 0.62 17.22 0.98
N THR A 770 -0.43 16.41 1.07
CA THR A 770 -1.81 16.88 1.11
C THR A 770 -2.03 17.78 2.34
N HIS A 771 -1.72 17.29 3.55
CA HIS A 771 -1.93 18.03 4.80
C HIS A 771 -1.06 19.29 4.93
N LEU A 772 0.10 19.36 4.28
CA LEU A 772 0.90 20.58 4.19
C LEU A 772 0.45 21.52 3.06
N GLY A 773 -0.73 21.27 2.47
CA GLY A 773 -1.34 22.14 1.48
C GLY A 773 -0.65 22.11 0.11
N MET A 774 0.09 21.04 -0.21
CA MET A 774 0.82 20.89 -1.47
C MET A 774 0.26 19.75 -2.35
N GLY A 775 -1.02 19.41 -2.22
CA GLY A 775 -1.69 18.44 -3.09
C GLY A 775 -2.08 19.02 -4.46
N LYS A 776 -2.21 18.18 -5.50
CA LYS A 776 -2.75 18.60 -6.81
C LYS A 776 -4.25 18.95 -6.75
N HIS A 777 -4.95 18.41 -5.76
CA HIS A 777 -6.38 18.48 -5.56
C HIS A 777 -6.88 19.82 -4.95
N TYR A 778 -6.06 20.88 -4.93
CA TYR A 778 -6.42 22.21 -4.38
C TYR A 778 -6.59 23.31 -5.45
N ARG A 779 -6.63 22.94 -6.75
CA ARG A 779 -6.69 23.92 -7.85
C ARG A 779 -8.12 24.47 -8.05
N THR A 780 -8.46 25.52 -7.32
CA THR A 780 -9.51 26.50 -7.66
C THR A 780 -9.07 27.88 -7.16
N GLU A 781 -8.08 28.49 -7.81
CA GLU A 781 -7.53 29.79 -7.40
C GLU A 781 -8.41 31.00 -7.77
N VAL A 782 -9.57 30.80 -8.41
CA VAL A 782 -10.35 31.91 -9.02
C VAL A 782 -11.68 32.19 -8.31
N GLY A 783 -12.24 31.26 -7.53
CA GLY A 783 -13.57 31.41 -6.91
C GLY A 783 -13.63 32.40 -5.74
N ASP A 784 -12.59 32.47 -4.90
CA ASP A 784 -12.61 33.25 -3.67
C ASP A 784 -12.50 34.77 -3.88
N ALA A 785 -11.94 35.21 -5.01
CA ALA A 785 -11.92 36.64 -5.36
C ALA A 785 -13.35 37.21 -5.48
N TYR A 786 -14.33 36.36 -5.84
CA TYR A 786 -15.73 36.73 -5.94
C TYR A 786 -16.53 36.43 -4.67
N ALA A 787 -16.17 35.40 -3.89
CA ALA A 787 -16.81 35.13 -2.59
C ALA A 787 -16.60 36.28 -1.59
N HIS A 788 -15.42 36.92 -1.62
CA HIS A 788 -15.12 38.13 -0.83
C HIS A 788 -15.81 39.41 -1.32
N LEU A 789 -16.49 39.38 -2.47
CA LEU A 789 -17.36 40.46 -2.95
C LEU A 789 -18.82 40.28 -2.50
N SER A 790 -19.17 39.16 -1.86
CA SER A 790 -20.51 38.93 -1.30
C SER A 790 -20.58 39.41 0.17
N PRO A 791 -21.52 40.31 0.55
CA PRO A 791 -21.56 40.86 1.91
C PRO A 791 -22.19 39.94 2.97
N PHE A 792 -22.48 38.66 2.72
CA PHE A 792 -23.27 37.85 3.65
C PHE A 792 -22.76 36.42 3.87
N THR A 793 -22.36 36.16 5.11
CA THR A 793 -22.36 34.83 5.74
C THR A 793 -23.81 34.40 5.98
N ALA A 794 -24.26 33.30 5.39
CA ALA A 794 -25.56 32.71 5.72
C ALA A 794 -25.59 32.24 7.20
N PRO A 795 -26.70 32.44 7.94
CA PRO A 795 -26.83 31.91 9.29
C PRO A 795 -26.93 30.38 9.25
N ARG A 796 -26.12 29.71 10.09
CA ARG A 796 -26.28 28.27 10.36
C ARG A 796 -27.59 28.06 11.11
N HIS A 797 -28.33 27.02 10.71
CA HIS A 797 -29.54 26.55 11.39
C HIS A 797 -29.40 26.52 12.93
N PRO A 798 -30.40 27.00 13.70
CA PRO A 798 -30.41 26.81 15.14
C PRO A 798 -30.80 25.37 15.50
N PRO A 799 -30.35 24.84 16.66
CA PRO A 799 -30.79 23.55 17.15
C PRO A 799 -32.25 23.61 17.62
N ALA A 800 -32.94 22.48 17.50
CA ALA A 800 -34.32 22.29 17.95
C ALA A 800 -34.54 22.79 19.38
N GLN A 801 -35.50 23.71 19.56
CA GLN A 801 -36.01 24.12 20.87
C GLN A 801 -37.35 23.44 21.13
N ALA A 802 -37.40 22.73 22.25
CA ALA A 802 -38.62 22.25 22.89
C ALA A 802 -39.27 23.37 23.73
N ASP A 803 -40.59 23.28 23.84
CA ASP A 803 -41.52 23.85 24.83
C ASP A 803 -41.64 25.38 24.98
N ARG A 804 -42.82 25.92 24.58
CA ARG A 804 -43.91 26.32 25.50
C ARG A 804 -45.16 26.85 24.77
N PRO A 805 -46.34 26.88 25.42
CA PRO A 805 -47.65 26.89 24.77
C PRO A 805 -48.32 28.27 24.68
N GLY A 806 -49.36 28.33 23.84
CA GLY A 806 -50.52 29.20 23.99
C GLY A 806 -50.50 30.47 23.15
N VAL A 807 -51.42 30.56 22.17
CA VAL A 807 -52.54 31.53 22.13
C VAL A 807 -53.34 31.30 20.84
N GLN A 808 -54.65 31.17 21.02
CA GLN A 808 -55.71 31.08 20.01
C GLN A 808 -55.79 32.30 19.09
N GLN A 809 -56.20 32.07 17.84
CA GLN A 809 -57.39 32.66 17.18
C GLN A 809 -57.34 32.33 15.67
N ASP A 810 -58.24 31.45 15.23
CA ASP A 810 -59.40 31.72 14.37
C ASP A 810 -59.02 31.85 12.88
N ALA A 811 -59.17 30.78 12.08
CA ALA A 811 -60.40 30.37 11.40
C ALA A 811 -60.89 31.42 10.40
N THR A 812 -60.82 31.13 9.09
CA THR A 812 -62.00 30.99 8.20
C THR A 812 -61.64 30.97 6.69
N ILE A 813 -62.11 29.90 6.02
CA ILE A 813 -62.94 29.93 4.77
C ILE A 813 -62.12 29.96 3.46
N SER A 814 -61.88 28.81 2.81
CA SER A 814 -62.74 28.12 1.81
C SER A 814 -63.26 29.06 0.72
N THR A 815 -62.93 28.84 -0.55
CA THR A 815 -63.84 28.09 -1.42
C THR A 815 -63.17 27.68 -2.72
N ASP A 816 -63.55 26.47 -3.15
CA ASP A 816 -63.39 25.93 -4.49
C ASP A 816 -64.09 26.81 -5.54
N GLU A 817 -63.66 26.76 -6.81
CA GLU A 817 -64.25 25.89 -7.83
C GLU A 817 -63.81 26.30 -9.25
N ALA A 818 -63.52 25.27 -10.06
CA ALA A 818 -63.81 25.11 -11.49
C ALA A 818 -63.51 26.27 -12.48
N SER A 819 -62.78 26.08 -13.58
CA SER A 819 -63.14 25.15 -14.65
C SER A 819 -62.26 25.41 -15.89
N THR A 820 -61.95 24.35 -16.65
CA THR A 820 -61.91 24.22 -18.13
C THR A 820 -61.34 25.36 -19.00
N SER A 821 -60.70 25.15 -20.15
CA SER A 821 -60.23 24.02 -20.96
C SER A 821 -59.66 24.70 -22.21
N GLY A 822 -58.52 24.25 -22.74
CA GLY A 822 -57.97 24.82 -23.97
C GLY A 822 -56.84 23.97 -24.53
N HIS A 823 -57.22 22.96 -25.32
CA HIS A 823 -56.35 22.19 -26.20
C HIS A 823 -55.57 23.07 -27.19
N GLY A 824 -54.39 22.58 -27.62
CA GLY A 824 -53.97 22.77 -29.01
C GLY A 824 -52.47 22.95 -29.25
N HIS A 825 -51.77 21.82 -29.43
CA HIS A 825 -50.71 21.55 -30.41
C HIS A 825 -49.56 22.54 -30.67
N GLY A 826 -48.34 22.00 -30.67
CA GLY A 826 -47.24 22.50 -31.51
C GLY A 826 -45.87 21.94 -31.14
N HIS A 827 -45.44 20.89 -31.85
CA HIS A 827 -44.10 20.29 -31.79
C HIS A 827 -42.98 21.31 -32.01
N LEU A 828 -41.94 21.26 -31.15
CA LEU A 828 -40.55 20.88 -31.50
C LEU A 828 -39.72 20.72 -30.23
#